data_AF-A0A818DMM6-F1
#
_entry.id   AF-A0A818DMM6-F1
#
_cell.length_a   1.000
_cell.length_b   1.000
_cell.length_c   1.000
_cell.angle_alpha   90.00
_cell.angle_beta   90.00
_cell.angle_gamma   90.00
#
_symmetry.space_group_name_H-M   'P 1'
#
loop_
_entity.id
_entity.type
_entity.pdbx_description
1 polymer ?
#
loop_
_entity_poly.entity_id
_entity_poly.type
_entity_poly.pdbx_seq_one_letter_code
_entity_poly.pdbx_strand_id
1 'polypeptide(L)'
;MAATTTNDGSNSQTNNTPKHDNNGLKKKNQTPKESLASSRKSMNMSDVYSADSPKSEKRKKSSTIAIDDNDTSPKNKKRKTLNARNESENDDDDEPELKVSKSQNRKRIAILDSDDEELENDRMDVDVTPLNKRTTKNGTKAKGNNSTRTSRKKKTEESEDEEVLYNDGSADESDEGEPEEYEDDDEDQTKTPKRRTTTLNREKKAVKHANDNNFTHLSLDFLKDGNRRDANRRLHTDPNYDPRTLYVPDEYLNTLTPAMRQWWSLKTEYFDTILFFKVTNLSLYSYYTTIKLSLFDTIDNMDAVVCAPELNLTMMKGGMAHCGFPEKAYSKFADILVTKGYKVARVEQTETPNMMKERLEQQSGRKNKFDKTVRREICQITTPGTKTFNTLDNDNVFRESLYLLCIVEVPITDNKITPCEFGVCFVDTTIAQFYIGQFEDDRYLSRLQTLLAHYPPVQILCEKNKLSEKTRKVLTLTHAKIEYLIPNKEMYETTKTLDILRDDTYFKDEKGNLQWPDVFQHVFNEGDQQGLHVRSNFQLSMQALGGIIWYLRHCLVDKELLSMRKFSIFQPPDENIELKEVSIFQQQNMVLDATTLYNLEILSNSRGGKEGSLLYTCDRCSTHFGKRLLARWLSAPLCNVNEINERLNAIDALRQKSDLCTKVRDKLKTIPDLERLFCRIHSLGHRPLDSDHPENRAILYEDITYSKRKIQDFLAALSGLKVANEIVQLFSKHNDVSSSSTLLDTIIYQNNEKKNKNFPHLDDILEYYTKAFSHTQARNEGKIIPTVGVCKQYDDALNEIRENEQALNDYLNKQKKLLKNHDIKYVHVQKSRYAMEIPENACRNLDDDYELMSSRKGFKR
;
A
#
# COMPACT_ATOMS: atom_id res chain seq x y z
N MET A 1 -26.12 -18.00 -69.32
CA MET A 1 -25.52 -18.15 -70.68
C MET A 1 -24.02 -18.32 -70.52
N ALA A 2 -23.29 -18.65 -71.59
CA ALA A 2 -21.86 -18.97 -71.58
C ALA A 2 -20.97 -17.71 -71.33
N ALA A 3 -19.64 -17.79 -71.09
CA ALA A 3 -18.73 -18.93 -71.25
C ALA A 3 -17.50 -18.92 -70.30
N THR A 4 -16.76 -20.03 -70.37
CA THR A 4 -15.33 -20.28 -70.04
C THR A 4 -14.36 -19.11 -70.37
N THR A 5 -13.16 -18.98 -69.77
CA THR A 5 -12.12 -20.03 -69.61
C THR A 5 -11.21 -19.91 -68.38
N THR A 6 -10.63 -21.05 -67.99
CA THR A 6 -9.42 -21.22 -67.16
C THR A 6 -8.19 -21.47 -68.05
N ASN A 7 -6.97 -21.32 -67.51
CA ASN A 7 -5.84 -22.18 -67.93
C ASN A 7 -4.73 -22.24 -66.86
N ASP A 8 -3.88 -23.27 -66.92
CA ASP A 8 -2.99 -23.68 -65.81
C ASP A 8 -1.61 -24.22 -66.30
N GLY A 9 -0.59 -24.17 -65.43
CA GLY A 9 0.70 -24.88 -65.58
C GLY A 9 1.70 -24.42 -66.68
N SER A 10 2.91 -25.02 -66.84
CA SER A 10 3.74 -25.79 -65.89
C SER A 10 5.18 -26.07 -66.42
N ASN A 11 6.14 -26.31 -65.50
CA ASN A 11 7.37 -27.13 -65.62
C ASN A 11 8.58 -26.81 -66.57
N SER A 12 9.73 -26.56 -65.92
CA SER A 12 10.97 -27.39 -65.95
C SER A 12 12.22 -27.05 -66.81
N GLN A 13 13.38 -27.06 -66.09
CA GLN A 13 14.77 -27.44 -66.45
C GLN A 13 15.58 -26.81 -67.61
N THR A 14 16.78 -26.32 -67.29
CA THR A 14 18.08 -26.93 -67.71
C THR A 14 19.29 -26.31 -66.96
N ASN A 15 20.47 -26.96 -67.06
CA ASN A 15 21.68 -26.64 -66.26
C ASN A 15 22.67 -25.72 -66.98
N ASN A 16 23.54 -25.03 -66.21
CA ASN A 16 24.99 -25.07 -66.47
C ASN A 16 25.84 -24.68 -65.25
N THR A 17 27.07 -25.19 -65.20
CA THR A 17 28.12 -24.82 -64.22
C THR A 17 29.35 -24.30 -64.98
N PRO A 18 30.32 -23.64 -64.31
CA PRO A 18 31.50 -24.43 -63.89
C PRO A 18 32.21 -23.95 -62.60
N LYS A 19 32.87 -24.93 -61.95
CA LYS A 19 34.19 -24.93 -61.26
C LYS A 19 34.65 -23.70 -60.43
N HIS A 20 34.98 -23.81 -59.14
CA HIS A 20 35.98 -24.61 -58.39
C HIS A 20 37.29 -23.86 -58.07
N ASP A 21 37.83 -24.17 -56.89
CA ASP A 21 39.23 -24.06 -56.44
C ASP A 21 39.86 -22.68 -56.09
N ASN A 22 40.78 -22.58 -55.11
CA ASN A 22 40.86 -23.29 -53.82
C ASN A 22 41.90 -22.63 -52.86
N ASN A 23 41.80 -22.92 -51.56
CA ASN A 23 42.79 -22.70 -50.49
C ASN A 23 43.28 -21.24 -50.23
N GLY A 24 43.69 -20.85 -49.00
CA GLY A 24 43.68 -21.58 -47.72
C GLY A 24 45.06 -21.68 -47.07
N LEU A 25 45.33 -20.87 -46.04
CA LEU A 25 46.56 -20.95 -45.23
C LEU A 25 46.30 -20.55 -43.77
N LYS A 26 47.04 -21.18 -42.83
CA LYS A 26 46.85 -21.07 -41.37
C LYS A 26 48.13 -20.59 -40.70
N LYS A 27 48.03 -19.78 -39.62
CA LYS A 27 48.60 -20.03 -38.25
C LYS A 27 49.05 -18.78 -37.47
N LYS A 28 48.78 -18.87 -36.16
CA LYS A 28 49.57 -18.42 -34.98
C LYS A 28 49.57 -16.94 -34.53
N ASN A 29 48.95 -16.76 -33.35
CA ASN A 29 49.49 -16.18 -32.11
C ASN A 29 50.34 -14.89 -32.17
N GLN A 30 49.86 -13.84 -31.48
CA GLN A 30 50.58 -13.25 -30.33
C GLN A 30 49.66 -12.37 -29.46
N THR A 31 49.86 -12.42 -28.15
CA THR A 31 49.47 -11.40 -27.16
C THR A 31 50.78 -10.74 -26.67
N PRO A 32 50.80 -9.45 -26.28
CA PRO A 32 50.37 -9.04 -24.92
C PRO A 32 49.80 -7.60 -24.79
N LYS A 33 49.47 -7.22 -23.53
CA LYS A 33 49.69 -5.95 -22.76
C LYS A 33 50.10 -4.65 -23.53
N GLU A 34 49.85 -3.41 -23.05
CA GLU A 34 49.65 -2.92 -21.67
C GLU A 34 48.98 -1.52 -21.56
N SER A 35 48.45 -1.19 -20.36
CA SER A 35 48.29 0.13 -19.69
C SER A 35 48.10 1.48 -20.43
N LEU A 36 47.15 2.31 -19.94
CA LEU A 36 47.25 3.74 -19.48
C LEU A 36 45.81 4.30 -19.33
N ALA A 37 45.26 4.84 -18.22
CA ALA A 37 45.72 5.44 -16.95
C ALA A 37 45.89 6.99 -16.95
N SER A 38 44.79 7.73 -16.74
CA SER A 38 44.69 9.15 -16.30
C SER A 38 43.19 9.47 -16.09
N SER A 39 42.60 9.76 -14.93
CA SER A 39 42.99 10.50 -13.70
C SER A 39 43.08 12.02 -13.85
N ARG A 40 42.06 12.74 -13.35
CA ARG A 40 42.19 14.06 -12.71
C ARG A 40 40.95 14.42 -11.87
N LYS A 41 41.15 15.24 -10.84
CA LYS A 41 40.13 15.71 -9.90
C LYS A 41 39.79 17.19 -10.15
N SER A 42 38.57 17.57 -9.74
CA SER A 42 38.19 18.85 -9.10
C SER A 42 38.89 20.16 -9.49
N MET A 43 38.08 21.20 -9.76
CA MET A 43 38.07 22.40 -8.90
C MET A 43 36.81 23.26 -9.12
N ASN A 44 36.34 23.91 -8.06
CA ASN A 44 35.42 25.05 -8.16
C ASN A 44 36.23 26.32 -8.42
N MET A 45 35.64 27.30 -9.10
CA MET A 45 35.95 28.72 -8.87
C MET A 45 34.70 29.55 -9.14
N SER A 46 34.40 30.47 -8.23
CA SER A 46 33.42 31.53 -8.41
C SER A 46 34.14 32.85 -8.73
N ASP A 47 33.36 33.81 -9.23
CA ASP A 47 33.69 35.24 -9.32
C ASP A 47 34.81 35.65 -10.29
N VAL A 48 34.50 36.60 -11.19
CA VAL A 48 35.18 37.91 -11.27
C VAL A 48 34.68 38.77 -12.46
N TYR A 49 34.56 40.08 -12.20
CA TYR A 49 34.30 41.23 -13.10
C TYR A 49 32.89 41.54 -13.63
N SER A 50 32.73 42.84 -13.90
CA SER A 50 31.51 43.59 -14.23
C SER A 50 31.80 44.57 -15.38
N ALA A 51 30.77 45.27 -15.86
CA ALA A 51 30.81 46.26 -16.96
C ALA A 51 31.04 45.62 -18.35
N ASP A 52 30.44 46.11 -19.44
CA ASP A 52 30.29 47.53 -19.77
C ASP A 52 28.91 47.94 -20.35
N SER A 53 28.70 49.24 -20.56
CA SER A 53 27.50 49.84 -21.14
C SER A 53 27.77 50.66 -22.40
N PRO A 54 26.87 50.66 -23.40
CA PRO A 54 26.76 51.75 -24.36
C PRO A 54 25.61 52.70 -23.98
N LYS A 55 25.87 54.01 -24.01
CA LYS A 55 24.83 55.06 -23.98
C LYS A 55 24.60 55.64 -25.38
N SER A 56 23.58 56.48 -25.49
CA SER A 56 23.35 57.47 -26.59
C SER A 56 22.68 56.92 -27.87
N GLU A 57 21.85 57.67 -28.63
CA GLU A 57 21.20 58.96 -28.35
C GLU A 57 20.08 59.32 -29.37
N LYS A 58 19.23 60.30 -29.00
CA LYS A 58 18.62 61.35 -29.86
C LYS A 58 17.64 61.00 -31.02
N ARG A 59 16.42 61.58 -30.86
CA ARG A 59 15.75 62.61 -31.72
C ARG A 59 14.60 62.25 -32.70
N LYS A 60 13.49 62.99 -32.49
CA LYS A 60 12.53 63.57 -33.48
C LYS A 60 11.52 62.58 -34.12
N LYS A 61 10.32 63.00 -34.56
CA LYS A 61 9.77 64.37 -34.82
C LYS A 61 8.22 64.46 -34.59
N SER A 62 7.68 65.67 -34.79
CA SER A 62 6.26 66.12 -34.84
C SER A 62 5.33 65.29 -35.76
N SER A 63 3.99 65.38 -35.73
CA SER A 63 3.10 66.57 -35.50
C SER A 63 1.69 66.20 -35.01
N THR A 64 1.04 66.86 -34.03
CA THR A 64 0.48 68.24 -33.89
C THR A 64 -1.03 68.31 -34.19
N ILE A 65 -1.75 69.09 -33.33
CA ILE A 65 -3.17 69.54 -33.34
C ILE A 65 -4.12 68.67 -32.47
N ALA A 66 -5.17 69.15 -31.75
CA ALA A 66 -5.48 70.36 -30.92
C ALA A 66 -6.93 70.18 -30.34
N ILE A 67 -7.54 70.93 -29.39
CA ILE A 67 -7.17 71.96 -28.39
C ILE A 67 -8.30 72.05 -27.31
N ASP A 68 -8.02 72.59 -26.10
CA ASP A 68 -8.97 73.13 -25.06
C ASP A 68 -10.13 72.25 -24.50
N ASP A 69 -10.69 72.42 -23.28
CA ASP A 69 -10.23 73.02 -22.00
C ASP A 69 -11.18 72.60 -20.82
N ASN A 70 -10.83 72.92 -19.56
CA ASN A 70 -11.66 73.03 -18.32
C ASN A 70 -12.35 71.81 -17.65
N ASP A 71 -11.74 71.40 -16.51
CA ASP A 71 -12.24 71.56 -15.13
C ASP A 71 -13.42 70.76 -14.51
N THR A 72 -13.34 70.62 -13.18
CA THR A 72 -14.29 70.16 -12.14
C THR A 72 -14.63 68.68 -11.98
N SER A 73 -14.63 68.27 -10.71
CA SER A 73 -15.37 67.11 -10.17
C SER A 73 -16.51 67.63 -9.30
N PRO A 74 -17.62 66.88 -9.04
CA PRO A 74 -17.56 65.95 -7.90
C PRO A 74 -18.54 64.73 -7.89
N LYS A 75 -18.19 63.80 -6.98
CA LYS A 75 -18.98 62.80 -6.22
C LYS A 75 -20.55 62.82 -6.28
N ASN A 76 -21.09 61.58 -6.25
CA ASN A 76 -22.04 61.02 -5.24
C ASN A 76 -23.54 60.69 -5.56
N LYS A 77 -23.97 59.52 -5.01
CA LYS A 77 -25.30 59.13 -4.44
C LYS A 77 -26.52 58.68 -5.31
N LYS A 78 -26.72 57.35 -5.29
CA LYS A 78 -27.88 56.57 -4.74
C LYS A 78 -29.33 56.66 -5.31
N ARG A 79 -30.03 55.52 -5.13
CA ARG A 79 -31.50 55.23 -5.08
C ARG A 79 -32.19 55.03 -6.46
N LYS A 80 -32.87 53.88 -6.67
CA LYS A 80 -34.32 53.54 -6.46
C LYS A 80 -35.24 54.19 -7.54
N THR A 81 -36.29 53.57 -8.11
CA THR A 81 -37.13 52.41 -7.68
C THR A 81 -38.02 51.84 -8.82
N LEU A 82 -38.53 50.61 -8.63
CA LEU A 82 -39.87 50.05 -9.01
C LEU A 82 -40.44 50.16 -10.45
N ASN A 83 -40.94 49.01 -10.94
CA ASN A 83 -42.22 48.75 -11.68
C ASN A 83 -42.53 49.56 -12.97
N ALA A 84 -43.30 49.08 -13.96
CA ALA A 84 -44.53 48.28 -13.85
C ALA A 84 -45.02 47.75 -15.23
N ARG A 85 -45.76 46.63 -15.24
CA ARG A 85 -47.05 46.40 -15.98
C ARG A 85 -47.08 46.44 -17.54
N ASN A 86 -48.04 45.83 -18.27
CA ASN A 86 -49.20 44.98 -17.91
C ASN A 86 -49.70 44.13 -19.11
N GLU A 87 -50.40 43.02 -18.81
CA GLU A 87 -51.68 42.48 -19.40
C GLU A 87 -51.91 42.40 -20.93
N SER A 88 -52.89 41.65 -21.46
CA SER A 88 -53.92 40.78 -20.83
C SER A 88 -53.66 39.29 -21.19
N GLU A 89 -54.53 38.37 -21.63
CA GLU A 89 -56.00 38.10 -21.82
C GLU A 89 -56.08 36.55 -22.07
N ASN A 90 -57.12 35.70 -22.00
CA ASN A 90 -58.49 35.53 -21.42
C ASN A 90 -58.96 34.14 -22.00
N ASP A 91 -59.78 33.20 -21.51
CA ASP A 91 -60.58 32.79 -20.30
C ASP A 91 -60.87 31.25 -20.53
N ASP A 92 -61.65 30.39 -19.85
CA ASP A 92 -62.08 29.99 -18.47
C ASP A 92 -62.72 28.57 -18.67
N ASP A 93 -63.27 27.75 -17.74
CA ASP A 93 -63.53 27.74 -16.27
C ASP A 93 -62.46 26.84 -15.54
N ASP A 94 -62.61 26.05 -14.45
CA ASP A 94 -63.69 25.60 -13.52
C ASP A 94 -63.07 25.12 -12.16
N GLU A 95 -63.86 24.74 -11.14
CA GLU A 95 -63.41 24.12 -9.86
C GLU A 95 -64.33 22.93 -9.45
N PRO A 96 -64.01 22.08 -8.44
CA PRO A 96 -64.34 22.45 -7.05
C PRO A 96 -63.49 21.87 -5.89
N GLU A 97 -63.35 22.71 -4.85
CA GLU A 97 -63.50 22.45 -3.41
C GLU A 97 -62.42 21.74 -2.54
N LEU A 98 -61.88 22.58 -1.65
CA LEU A 98 -61.84 22.44 -0.17
C LEU A 98 -60.72 21.66 0.55
N LYS A 99 -60.41 22.20 1.74
CA LYS A 99 -59.35 21.78 2.68
C LYS A 99 -59.97 21.37 4.02
N VAL A 100 -59.40 20.37 4.68
CA VAL A 100 -59.72 20.00 6.08
C VAL A 100 -58.46 20.15 6.97
N SER A 101 -58.65 20.21 8.29
CA SER A 101 -57.78 20.90 9.23
C SER A 101 -56.88 20.03 10.12
N LYS A 102 -55.87 20.70 10.71
CA LYS A 102 -55.17 20.44 11.99
C LYS A 102 -55.72 19.27 12.86
N SER A 103 -54.84 18.43 13.41
CA SER A 103 -54.44 18.48 14.85
C SER A 103 -53.80 17.19 15.41
N GLN A 104 -52.66 17.35 16.11
CA GLN A 104 -52.18 16.64 17.32
C GLN A 104 -52.02 15.10 17.41
N ASN A 105 -50.77 14.72 17.74
CA ASN A 105 -50.34 13.77 18.78
C ASN A 105 -51.07 12.43 18.98
N ARG A 106 -50.39 11.32 18.66
CA ARG A 106 -50.38 10.11 19.52
C ARG A 106 -48.98 9.52 19.74
N LYS A 107 -48.56 9.57 21.01
CA LYS A 107 -47.67 8.67 21.77
C LYS A 107 -46.60 7.86 21.00
N ARG A 108 -45.33 8.14 21.32
CA ARG A 108 -44.23 7.16 21.17
C ARG A 108 -44.54 5.90 21.98
N ILE A 109 -44.23 4.74 21.43
CA ILE A 109 -43.95 3.51 22.19
C ILE A 109 -42.42 3.42 22.26
N ALA A 110 -41.86 3.23 23.44
CA ALA A 110 -40.48 2.82 23.59
C ALA A 110 -40.45 1.29 23.63
N ILE A 111 -39.70 0.68 22.72
CA ILE A 111 -39.22 -0.69 22.86
C ILE A 111 -37.76 -0.55 23.28
N LEU A 112 -37.37 -1.31 24.30
CA LEU A 112 -35.97 -1.45 24.70
C LEU A 112 -35.38 -2.53 23.81
N ASP A 113 -34.40 -2.18 22.97
CA ASP A 113 -33.59 -3.18 22.29
C ASP A 113 -32.68 -3.84 23.35
N SER A 114 -32.95 -5.11 23.63
CA SER A 114 -31.98 -6.03 24.23
C SER A 114 -31.32 -6.86 23.13
N ASP A 115 -30.36 -7.71 23.55
CA ASP A 115 -29.75 -8.80 22.79
C ASP A 115 -28.48 -8.41 21.99
N ASP A 116 -27.43 -8.04 22.74
CA ASP A 116 -26.05 -8.40 22.38
C ASP A 116 -25.93 -9.94 22.42
N GLU A 117 -25.95 -10.61 21.25
CA GLU A 117 -25.71 -12.05 21.11
C GLU A 117 -24.44 -12.29 20.26
N GLU A 118 -23.33 -12.62 20.93
CA GLU A 118 -22.09 -13.07 20.28
C GLU A 118 -22.27 -14.47 19.68
N LEU A 119 -22.39 -14.57 18.35
CA LEU A 119 -22.42 -15.87 17.67
C LEU A 119 -21.02 -16.47 17.48
N GLU A 120 -20.41 -16.94 18.58
CA GLU A 120 -19.56 -18.12 18.50
C GLU A 120 -20.41 -19.33 18.07
N ASN A 121 -20.09 -19.97 16.94
CA ASN A 121 -20.45 -21.37 16.69
C ASN A 121 -19.69 -21.94 15.49
N ASP A 122 -18.77 -22.88 15.73
CA ASP A 122 -18.27 -23.77 14.68
C ASP A 122 -17.71 -25.08 15.26
N ARG A 123 -18.59 -26.08 15.50
CA ARG A 123 -18.27 -27.49 15.81
C ARG A 123 -19.50 -28.40 15.94
N MET A 124 -19.78 -29.22 14.92
CA MET A 124 -19.50 -30.68 14.97
C MET A 124 -20.10 -31.48 13.77
N ASP A 125 -19.22 -32.33 13.21
CA ASP A 125 -19.40 -33.72 12.76
C ASP A 125 -20.69 -34.24 12.08
N VAL A 126 -20.47 -34.91 10.93
CA VAL A 126 -21.05 -36.20 10.50
C VAL A 126 -20.18 -36.77 9.35
N ASP A 127 -19.96 -38.07 9.12
CA ASP A 127 -19.94 -39.29 9.96
C ASP A 127 -19.30 -40.44 9.10
N VAL A 128 -19.11 -41.65 9.64
CA VAL A 128 -19.22 -42.96 8.93
C VAL A 128 -18.15 -43.29 7.83
N THR A 129 -17.41 -44.42 7.78
CA THR A 129 -17.34 -45.76 8.46
C THR A 129 -16.06 -46.52 7.95
N PRO A 130 -15.80 -47.84 8.21
CA PRO A 130 -15.81 -48.65 9.45
C PRO A 130 -14.55 -49.59 9.61
N LEU A 131 -14.63 -50.57 10.54
CA LEU A 131 -13.77 -51.77 10.74
C LEU A 131 -12.45 -51.53 11.54
N ASN A 132 -11.91 -52.47 12.36
CA ASN A 132 -12.29 -53.88 12.58
C ASN A 132 -11.96 -54.42 14.01
N LYS A 133 -12.89 -55.21 14.59
CA LYS A 133 -12.76 -56.36 15.54
C LYS A 133 -11.70 -56.41 16.68
N ARG A 134 -12.24 -56.68 17.90
CA ARG A 134 -11.75 -57.61 18.97
C ARG A 134 -10.48 -57.18 19.75
N THR A 135 -10.29 -57.49 21.05
CA THR A 135 -10.71 -58.70 21.83
C THR A 135 -10.86 -58.43 23.35
N THR A 136 -11.77 -59.17 24.02
CA THR A 136 -11.74 -59.78 25.40
C THR A 136 -10.67 -59.40 26.45
N LYS A 137 -10.90 -59.46 27.79
CA LYS A 137 -12.09 -59.65 28.69
C LYS A 137 -11.68 -59.46 30.18
N ASN A 138 -12.66 -59.33 31.08
CA ASN A 138 -12.58 -59.41 32.56
C ASN A 138 -11.81 -58.26 33.25
N GLY A 139 -12.10 -57.80 34.48
CA GLY A 139 -13.17 -58.11 35.45
C GLY A 139 -12.68 -57.80 36.88
N THR A 140 -13.38 -57.10 37.78
CA THR A 140 -14.63 -57.57 38.44
C THR A 140 -15.17 -56.55 39.46
N LYS A 141 -16.50 -56.60 39.74
CA LYS A 141 -17.21 -56.17 40.98
C LYS A 141 -17.21 -54.66 41.35
N ALA A 142 -18.28 -54.10 41.95
CA ALA A 142 -19.68 -54.54 42.12
C ALA A 142 -20.60 -53.40 42.62
N LYS A 143 -21.89 -53.44 42.24
CA LYS A 143 -23.08 -52.72 42.82
C LYS A 143 -23.05 -51.17 42.85
N GLY A 144 -24.16 -50.45 42.60
CA GLY A 144 -25.47 -50.89 42.07
C GLY A 144 -26.61 -49.88 42.27
N ASN A 145 -27.12 -49.33 41.15
CA ASN A 145 -28.46 -48.77 40.90
C ASN A 145 -29.01 -47.52 41.63
N ASN A 146 -29.49 -46.60 40.78
CA ASN A 146 -30.83 -45.95 40.79
C ASN A 146 -31.14 -44.68 41.62
N SER A 147 -31.02 -43.53 40.93
CA SER A 147 -32.15 -42.74 40.38
C SER A 147 -32.97 -41.73 41.21
N THR A 148 -33.23 -40.60 40.56
CA THR A 148 -34.46 -39.76 40.54
C THR A 148 -34.87 -38.85 41.71
N ARG A 149 -35.00 -37.55 41.34
CA ARG A 149 -36.14 -36.62 41.54
C ARG A 149 -36.46 -36.01 42.94
N THR A 150 -36.30 -34.68 42.95
CA THR A 150 -37.27 -33.63 43.38
C THR A 150 -37.61 -33.35 44.86
N SER A 151 -37.17 -32.16 45.29
CA SER A 151 -37.97 -31.06 45.88
C SER A 151 -38.55 -31.13 47.31
N ARG A 152 -38.31 -30.07 48.09
CA ARG A 152 -39.30 -29.08 48.62
C ARG A 152 -38.56 -27.94 49.38
N LYS A 153 -38.88 -26.65 49.17
CA LYS A 153 -39.86 -25.76 49.86
C LYS A 153 -39.61 -25.59 51.38
N LYS A 154 -39.86 -24.42 52.03
CA LYS A 154 -40.11 -23.00 51.64
C LYS A 154 -40.25 -22.17 52.95
N LYS A 155 -39.80 -20.91 53.01
CA LYS A 155 -40.35 -19.69 53.72
C LYS A 155 -39.23 -18.61 53.72
N THR A 156 -39.38 -17.35 53.27
CA THR A 156 -40.19 -16.18 53.72
C THR A 156 -39.72 -15.59 55.08
N GLU A 157 -39.79 -14.28 55.37
CA GLU A 157 -40.53 -13.11 54.80
C GLU A 157 -39.65 -11.81 54.73
N GLU A 158 -40.05 -10.82 53.90
CA GLU A 158 -40.12 -9.32 54.04
C GLU A 158 -39.14 -8.46 54.94
N SER A 159 -38.92 -7.15 54.74
CA SER A 159 -39.16 -6.15 53.63
C SER A 159 -38.47 -4.78 53.92
N GLU A 160 -38.54 -3.81 52.97
CA GLU A 160 -38.51 -2.32 53.09
C GLU A 160 -37.28 -1.58 53.71
N ASP A 161 -37.03 -0.27 53.47
CA ASP A 161 -37.02 0.55 52.22
C ASP A 161 -36.39 1.95 52.47
N GLU A 162 -35.99 2.67 51.39
CA GLU A 162 -35.68 4.14 51.28
C GLU A 162 -34.62 4.81 52.22
N GLU A 163 -34.20 6.09 52.05
CA GLU A 163 -33.55 6.79 50.91
C GLU A 163 -32.87 8.13 51.41
N VAL A 164 -32.66 9.14 50.55
CA VAL A 164 -32.47 10.60 50.83
C VAL A 164 -31.08 11.21 51.22
N LEU A 165 -30.36 11.63 50.16
CA LEU A 165 -29.71 12.95 49.87
C LEU A 165 -28.68 13.74 50.78
N TYR A 166 -27.49 14.01 50.16
CA TYR A 166 -26.77 15.30 49.91
C TYR A 166 -25.99 16.14 50.98
N ASN A 167 -24.88 16.75 50.47
CA ASN A 167 -24.20 18.02 50.86
C ASN A 167 -23.44 18.13 52.20
N ASP A 168 -22.47 19.06 52.39
CA ASP A 168 -21.54 19.82 51.52
C ASP A 168 -20.51 20.57 52.40
N GLY A 169 -19.38 21.03 51.84
CA GLY A 169 -18.38 21.90 52.49
C GLY A 169 -17.37 21.20 53.42
N SER A 170 -16.24 21.83 53.80
CA SER A 170 -15.69 23.14 53.41
C SER A 170 -14.15 23.10 53.33
N ALA A 171 -13.53 24.16 52.82
CA ALA A 171 -12.08 24.33 52.74
C ALA A 171 -11.52 25.14 53.92
N ASP A 172 -10.18 25.07 54.09
CA ASP A 172 -9.18 26.13 54.42
C ASP A 172 -7.81 25.37 54.46
N GLU A 173 -6.65 25.86 53.98
CA GLU A 173 -5.86 27.07 54.32
C GLU A 173 -5.34 27.06 55.79
N SER A 174 -4.04 27.29 56.10
CA SER A 174 -2.84 27.56 55.27
C SER A 174 -1.51 27.21 56.03
N ASP A 175 -0.39 27.76 55.56
CA ASP A 175 0.91 28.03 56.23
C ASP A 175 1.95 26.92 56.54
N GLU A 176 3.01 26.97 55.72
CA GLU A 176 4.44 27.22 56.07
C GLU A 176 5.08 26.68 57.37
N GLY A 177 6.28 26.08 57.21
CA GLY A 177 7.18 25.68 58.30
C GLY A 177 8.32 24.76 57.83
N GLU A 178 9.42 25.34 57.34
CA GLU A 178 10.65 24.60 56.97
C GLU A 178 11.62 24.40 58.18
N PRO A 179 12.70 23.58 58.07
CA PRO A 179 13.10 22.69 59.15
C PRO A 179 14.30 23.15 60.00
N GLU A 180 14.52 22.43 61.10
CA GLU A 180 15.85 22.26 61.70
C GLU A 180 16.27 20.79 61.63
N GLU A 181 17.54 20.56 61.33
CA GLU A 181 18.20 19.25 61.36
C GLU A 181 18.56 18.87 62.81
N TYR A 182 18.76 17.58 63.11
CA TYR A 182 20.00 17.06 63.69
C TYR A 182 19.99 15.53 63.70
N GLU A 183 21.15 14.93 63.45
CA GLU A 183 21.39 13.48 63.48
C GLU A 183 21.92 13.06 64.86
N ASP A 184 21.60 11.84 65.29
CA ASP A 184 22.34 11.12 66.34
C ASP A 184 22.16 9.60 66.14
N ASP A 185 23.25 8.85 66.19
CA ASP A 185 23.30 7.39 65.99
C ASP A 185 23.12 6.61 67.32
N ASP A 186 22.62 5.37 67.29
CA ASP A 186 23.46 4.17 67.54
C ASP A 186 22.73 2.79 67.39
N GLU A 187 23.54 1.73 67.33
CA GLU A 187 23.22 0.29 67.23
C GLU A 187 22.78 -0.35 68.58
N ASP A 188 22.33 -1.61 68.75
CA ASP A 188 21.68 -2.72 67.99
C ASP A 188 21.14 -3.71 69.08
N GLN A 189 20.15 -4.58 68.77
CA GLN A 189 20.29 -6.04 69.02
C GLN A 189 19.08 -6.93 68.65
N THR A 190 19.41 -8.02 67.94
CA THR A 190 18.81 -9.38 68.04
C THR A 190 17.46 -9.72 67.37
N LYS A 191 17.53 -9.88 66.04
CA LYS A 191 17.31 -11.18 65.33
C LYS A 191 16.01 -11.99 65.59
N THR A 192 15.03 -11.80 64.70
CA THR A 192 14.28 -12.85 63.92
C THR A 192 13.37 -13.89 64.64
N PRO A 193 12.21 -14.31 64.06
CA PRO A 193 12.08 -14.57 62.60
C PRO A 193 10.73 -14.28 61.88
N LYS A 194 10.85 -14.22 60.54
CA LYS A 194 9.84 -14.45 59.47
C LYS A 194 8.80 -13.36 59.11
N ARG A 195 8.76 -13.13 57.78
CA ARG A 195 7.58 -12.76 56.94
C ARG A 195 7.02 -11.33 57.06
N ARG A 196 7.72 -10.35 56.48
CA ARG A 196 7.17 -9.01 56.14
C ARG A 196 6.71 -8.92 54.68
N THR A 197 5.61 -8.22 54.47
CA THR A 197 5.01 -7.86 53.18
C THR A 197 5.52 -6.49 52.71
N THR A 198 6.23 -6.42 51.59
CA THR A 198 6.76 -5.15 51.04
C THR A 198 6.72 -5.09 49.51
N THR A 199 5.52 -5.10 48.93
CA THR A 199 5.31 -4.99 47.47
C THR A 199 4.67 -3.67 47.02
N LEU A 200 4.09 -2.87 47.94
CA LEU A 200 3.26 -1.70 47.58
C LEU A 200 3.99 -0.33 47.50
N ASN A 201 5.23 -0.23 48.00
CA ASN A 201 5.99 1.04 48.00
C ASN A 201 7.08 1.14 46.91
N ARG A 202 7.30 0.10 46.10
CA ARG A 202 8.28 0.14 45.00
C ARG A 202 7.68 0.70 43.70
N GLU A 203 6.37 0.55 43.51
CA GLU A 203 5.64 1.03 42.33
C GLU A 203 5.42 2.55 42.38
N LYS A 204 5.07 3.10 43.55
CA LYS A 204 4.89 4.55 43.74
C LYS A 204 6.17 5.39 43.51
N LYS A 205 7.37 4.81 43.62
CA LYS A 205 8.64 5.45 43.19
C LYS A 205 8.99 5.22 41.71
N ALA A 206 8.32 4.30 41.00
CA ALA A 206 8.50 4.12 39.56
C ALA A 206 7.63 5.09 38.74
N VAL A 207 6.43 5.44 39.24
CA VAL A 207 5.48 6.34 38.54
C VAL A 207 5.87 7.81 38.62
N LYS A 208 6.61 8.26 39.66
CA LYS A 208 6.95 9.68 39.86
C LYS A 208 7.90 10.31 38.82
N HIS A 209 8.52 9.52 37.93
CA HIS A 209 9.34 10.03 36.82
C HIS A 209 8.58 10.16 35.48
N ALA A 210 7.26 9.95 35.45
CA ALA A 210 6.45 10.09 34.24
C ALA A 210 5.96 11.53 33.95
N ASN A 211 6.09 12.46 34.91
CA ASN A 211 5.60 13.84 34.76
C ASN A 211 6.64 14.82 34.20
N ASP A 212 7.94 14.52 34.30
CA ASP A 212 8.99 15.38 33.74
C ASP A 212 9.18 15.06 32.25
N ASN A 213 8.54 15.84 31.38
CA ASN A 213 8.74 15.84 29.93
C ASN A 213 10.12 16.42 29.54
N ASN A 214 11.20 15.96 30.18
CA ASN A 214 12.56 16.48 30.03
C ASN A 214 13.44 15.52 29.21
N PHE A 215 12.93 15.10 28.05
CA PHE A 215 13.64 14.19 27.14
C PHE A 215 14.80 14.90 26.44
N THR A 216 15.91 14.18 26.21
CA THR A 216 17.15 14.74 25.62
C THR A 216 16.99 15.42 24.25
N HIS A 217 15.94 15.13 23.49
CA HIS A 217 15.72 15.80 22.20
C HIS A 217 15.10 17.20 22.36
N LEU A 218 14.39 17.47 23.46
CA LEU A 218 13.74 18.76 23.72
C LEU A 218 14.74 19.85 24.14
N SER A 219 15.90 19.45 24.69
CA SER A 219 16.98 20.39 25.00
C SER A 219 17.79 20.84 23.77
N LEU A 220 17.68 20.13 22.62
CA LEU A 220 18.47 20.41 21.41
C LEU A 220 18.08 21.75 20.77
N ASP A 221 18.98 22.73 20.83
CA ASP A 221 18.70 24.10 20.36
C ASP A 221 18.31 24.20 18.89
N PHE A 222 18.83 23.33 18.02
CA PHE A 222 18.48 23.31 16.59
C PHE A 222 17.11 22.70 16.28
N LEU A 223 16.47 22.04 17.26
CA LEU A 223 15.16 21.40 17.09
C LEU A 223 14.00 22.30 17.59
N LYS A 224 14.27 23.26 18.47
CA LYS A 224 13.29 24.23 19.02
C LYS A 224 12.70 25.10 17.91
N ASP A 225 11.39 25.37 17.92
CA ASP A 225 10.66 25.90 16.76
C ASP A 225 11.16 27.25 16.20
N GLY A 226 11.68 28.13 17.05
CA GLY A 226 12.30 29.40 16.63
C GLY A 226 13.66 29.26 15.93
N ASN A 227 14.35 28.13 16.14
CA ASN A 227 15.66 27.83 15.59
C ASN A 227 15.63 26.76 14.48
N ARG A 228 14.55 25.97 14.40
CA ARG A 228 14.40 24.83 13.48
C ARG A 228 14.52 25.30 12.03
N ARG A 229 15.36 24.58 11.27
CA ARG A 229 15.65 24.87 9.86
C ARG A 229 15.49 23.62 9.02
N ASP A 230 15.17 23.80 7.74
CA ASP A 230 15.17 22.73 6.74
C ASP A 230 16.60 22.32 6.35
N ALA A 231 16.76 21.26 5.56
CA ALA A 231 18.09 20.77 5.16
C ALA A 231 18.97 21.82 4.43
N ASN A 232 18.37 22.85 3.81
CA ASN A 232 19.06 23.98 3.19
C ASN A 232 19.32 25.15 4.17
N ARG A 233 19.15 24.89 5.48
CA ARG A 233 19.33 25.84 6.60
C ARG A 233 18.33 27.01 6.61
N ARG A 234 17.21 26.92 5.89
CA ARG A 234 16.16 27.96 5.85
C ARG A 234 15.22 27.84 7.05
N LEU A 235 14.77 28.96 7.60
CA LEU A 235 13.80 29.01 8.70
C LEU A 235 12.36 28.83 8.18
N HIS A 236 11.42 28.51 9.07
CA HIS A 236 9.99 28.36 8.74
C HIS A 236 9.33 29.59 8.09
N THR A 237 9.96 30.77 8.21
CA THR A 237 9.54 32.03 7.59
C THR A 237 9.98 32.21 6.14
N ASP A 238 10.87 31.34 5.62
CA ASP A 238 11.32 31.38 4.23
C ASP A 238 10.24 30.79 3.29
N PRO A 239 9.79 31.50 2.22
CA PRO A 239 8.83 30.96 1.26
C PRO A 239 9.23 29.60 0.66
N ASN A 240 10.53 29.31 0.60
CA ASN A 240 11.10 28.08 0.05
C ASN A 240 11.37 27.00 1.09
N TYR A 241 11.09 27.25 2.38
CA TYR A 241 11.21 26.27 3.48
C TYR A 241 10.55 24.93 3.13
N ASP A 242 11.27 23.84 3.37
CA ASP A 242 10.77 22.47 3.17
C ASP A 242 10.50 21.78 4.53
N PRO A 243 9.22 21.71 4.98
CA PRO A 243 8.86 21.14 6.28
C PRO A 243 9.11 19.61 6.37
N ARG A 244 9.41 18.96 5.24
CA ARG A 244 9.71 17.52 5.19
C ARG A 244 11.16 17.21 5.60
N THR A 245 12.02 18.23 5.74
CA THR A 245 13.45 18.08 6.03
C THR A 245 13.87 18.88 7.27
N LEU A 246 15.01 18.49 7.87
CA LEU A 246 15.57 19.13 9.07
C LEU A 246 17.08 19.30 8.91
N TYR A 247 17.63 20.47 9.22
CA TYR A 247 19.07 20.63 9.41
C TYR A 247 19.51 20.11 10.78
N VAL A 248 20.37 19.08 10.77
CA VAL A 248 21.05 18.55 11.95
C VAL A 248 22.54 18.89 11.88
N PRO A 249 23.15 19.56 12.87
CA PRO A 249 24.56 19.93 12.82
C PRO A 249 25.51 18.72 12.76
N ASP A 250 26.53 18.78 11.89
CA ASP A 250 27.56 17.74 11.77
C ASP A 250 28.29 17.46 13.08
N GLU A 251 28.52 18.47 13.90
CA GLU A 251 29.13 18.33 15.23
C GLU A 251 28.29 17.39 16.11
N TYR A 252 26.98 17.61 16.17
CA TYR A 252 26.03 16.75 16.87
C TYR A 252 26.02 15.33 16.27
N LEU A 253 25.87 15.19 14.94
CA LEU A 253 25.90 13.88 14.25
C LEU A 253 27.17 13.08 14.53
N ASN A 254 28.31 13.75 14.72
CA ASN A 254 29.57 13.11 15.03
C ASN A 254 29.69 12.66 16.50
N THR A 255 28.97 13.26 17.46
CA THR A 255 28.89 12.74 18.84
C THR A 255 28.20 11.37 18.91
N LEU A 256 27.18 11.15 18.07
CA LEU A 256 26.25 10.02 18.17
C LEU A 256 26.89 8.62 18.05
N THR A 257 26.13 7.62 18.49
CA THR A 257 26.39 6.21 18.19
C THR A 257 26.11 5.92 16.70
N PRO A 258 26.70 4.87 16.10
CA PRO A 258 26.52 4.57 14.67
C PRO A 258 25.07 4.39 14.23
N ALA A 259 24.25 3.68 15.01
CA ALA A 259 22.84 3.46 14.71
C ALA A 259 22.00 4.75 14.90
N MET A 260 22.25 5.53 15.97
CA MET A 260 21.54 6.79 16.19
C MET A 260 21.93 7.85 15.14
N ARG A 261 23.16 7.83 14.61
CA ARG A 261 23.52 8.65 13.44
C ARG A 261 22.73 8.23 12.20
N GLN A 262 22.60 6.93 11.90
CA GLN A 262 21.75 6.46 10.79
C GLN A 262 20.31 7.00 10.93
N TRP A 263 19.73 6.90 12.13
CA TRP A 263 18.39 7.42 12.40
C TRP A 263 18.28 8.93 12.16
N TRP A 264 19.19 9.73 12.73
CA TRP A 264 19.17 11.20 12.52
C TRP A 264 19.48 11.60 11.07
N SER A 265 20.31 10.86 10.34
CA SER A 265 20.53 11.08 8.90
C SER A 265 19.25 10.83 8.09
N LEU A 266 18.51 9.75 8.36
CA LEU A 266 17.20 9.56 7.74
C LEU A 266 16.21 10.66 8.16
N LYS A 267 16.17 11.04 9.44
CA LYS A 267 15.28 12.10 9.95
C LYS A 267 15.64 13.52 9.47
N THR A 268 16.85 13.71 8.92
CA THR A 268 17.27 14.93 8.20
C THR A 268 16.50 15.08 6.88
N GLU A 269 16.25 13.96 6.19
CA GLU A 269 15.58 13.90 4.88
C GLU A 269 14.07 13.65 4.99
N TYR A 270 13.62 12.97 6.05
CA TYR A 270 12.24 12.51 6.28
C TYR A 270 11.72 12.97 7.66
N PHE A 271 11.78 14.27 7.92
CA PHE A 271 11.42 14.88 9.21
C PHE A 271 9.92 14.74 9.55
N ASP A 272 9.06 14.82 8.54
CA ASP A 272 7.59 14.72 8.65
C ASP A 272 7.04 13.28 8.78
N THR A 273 7.94 12.30 8.74
CA THR A 273 7.61 10.88 8.59
C THR A 273 8.11 10.09 9.78
N ILE A 274 7.24 9.28 10.39
CA ILE A 274 7.57 8.44 11.55
C ILE A 274 8.47 7.29 11.10
N LEU A 275 9.65 7.17 11.72
CA LEU A 275 10.63 6.14 11.37
C LEU A 275 10.45 4.90 12.26
N PHE A 276 9.92 3.82 11.70
CA PHE A 276 9.96 2.50 12.33
C PHE A 276 11.34 1.89 12.04
N PHE A 277 12.25 1.99 13.02
CA PHE A 277 13.68 1.75 12.83
C PHE A 277 14.10 0.39 13.38
N LYS A 278 14.43 -0.57 12.50
CA LYS A 278 14.62 -1.95 12.94
C LYS A 278 15.92 -2.18 13.70
N VAL A 279 15.82 -2.69 14.92
CA VAL A 279 16.96 -2.96 15.82
C VAL A 279 16.93 -4.38 16.36
N THR A 280 18.07 -5.07 16.23
CA THR A 280 18.30 -6.37 16.87
C THR A 280 18.52 -6.19 18.36
N ASN A 281 17.50 -6.46 19.17
CA ASN A 281 17.61 -6.33 20.63
C ASN A 281 18.33 -7.55 21.23
N LEU A 282 19.60 -7.37 21.61
CA LEU A 282 20.37 -8.35 22.39
C LEU A 282 20.05 -8.23 23.89
N SER A 283 18.80 -8.48 24.25
CA SER A 283 18.35 -8.59 25.64
C SER A 283 18.87 -9.89 26.26
N LEU A 284 20.12 -9.86 26.72
CA LEU A 284 20.71 -10.92 27.53
C LEU A 284 20.11 -10.89 28.94
N TYR A 285 19.28 -11.87 29.27
CA TYR A 285 18.91 -12.15 30.66
C TYR A 285 19.26 -13.59 31.05
N SER A 286 20.38 -13.69 31.78
CA SER A 286 20.83 -14.81 32.62
C SER A 286 20.96 -16.22 32.03
N TYR A 287 21.70 -17.04 32.78
CA TYR A 287 22.02 -18.44 32.53
C TYR A 287 20.78 -19.33 32.30
N TYR A 288 20.93 -20.26 31.33
CA TYR A 288 20.02 -21.34 30.92
C TYR A 288 18.80 -20.98 30.04
N THR A 289 18.71 -21.71 28.92
CA THR A 289 17.55 -21.89 28.01
C THR A 289 17.24 -20.75 27.03
N THR A 290 17.51 -21.04 25.75
CA THR A 290 16.95 -20.38 24.54
C THR A 290 17.10 -18.86 24.44
N ILE A 291 18.19 -18.41 23.80
CA ILE A 291 18.33 -17.03 23.30
C ILE A 291 17.28 -16.81 22.19
N LYS A 292 16.12 -16.27 22.54
CA LYS A 292 15.11 -15.87 21.56
C LYS A 292 15.45 -14.48 21.01
N LEU A 293 16.33 -14.46 20.00
CA LEU A 293 16.57 -13.28 19.15
C LEU A 293 15.22 -12.71 18.70
N SER A 294 14.86 -11.57 19.26
CA SER A 294 13.59 -10.88 19.02
C SER A 294 13.96 -9.47 18.57
N LEU A 295 13.69 -9.17 17.31
CA LEU A 295 13.92 -7.84 16.77
C LEU A 295 12.73 -6.94 17.10
N PHE A 296 13.07 -5.68 17.35
CA PHE A 296 12.10 -4.64 17.67
C PHE A 296 12.27 -3.53 16.64
N ASP A 297 11.15 -3.08 16.10
CA ASP A 297 11.09 -1.78 15.44
C ASP A 297 11.08 -0.75 16.56
N THR A 298 12.17 0.00 16.65
CA THR A 298 12.33 1.07 17.65
C THR A 298 11.83 2.38 17.09
N ILE A 299 11.26 3.17 17.99
CA ILE A 299 10.74 4.50 17.72
C ILE A 299 11.46 5.42 18.71
N ASP A 300 12.05 6.49 18.19
CA ASP A 300 13.03 7.31 18.91
C ASP A 300 12.64 8.80 18.94
N ASN A 301 13.05 9.50 20.00
CA ASN A 301 12.91 10.95 20.17
C ASN A 301 11.45 11.42 19.99
N MET A 302 11.19 12.40 19.14
CA MET A 302 9.85 12.94 18.88
C MET A 302 8.88 11.88 18.30
N ASP A 303 9.38 10.92 17.52
CA ASP A 303 8.55 9.86 16.96
C ASP A 303 8.01 8.96 18.09
N ALA A 304 8.82 8.72 19.13
CA ALA A 304 8.41 7.96 20.31
C ALA A 304 7.34 8.69 21.14
N VAL A 305 7.48 10.01 21.29
CA VAL A 305 6.50 10.86 22.00
C VAL A 305 5.15 10.87 21.30
N VAL A 306 5.13 10.85 19.96
CA VAL A 306 3.89 10.68 19.17
C VAL A 306 3.35 9.25 19.29
N CYS A 307 4.19 8.23 19.08
CA CYS A 307 3.71 6.85 18.97
C CYS A 307 3.27 6.23 20.31
N ALA A 308 3.84 6.64 21.44
CA ALA A 308 3.50 6.09 22.74
C ALA A 308 2.00 6.21 23.10
N PRO A 309 1.37 7.41 23.09
CA PRO A 309 -0.07 7.53 23.30
C PRO A 309 -0.86 6.95 22.12
N GLU A 310 -0.47 7.24 20.87
CA GLU A 310 -1.26 6.90 19.68
C GLU A 310 -1.39 5.39 19.41
N LEU A 311 -0.44 4.59 19.94
CA LEU A 311 -0.38 3.13 19.82
C LEU A 311 -0.52 2.39 21.16
N ASN A 312 -0.65 3.11 22.28
CA ASN A 312 -0.60 2.57 23.65
C ASN A 312 0.68 1.73 23.92
N LEU A 313 1.85 2.31 23.64
CA LEU A 313 3.17 1.73 23.89
C LEU A 313 3.80 2.34 25.15
N THR A 314 4.40 1.50 26.00
CA THR A 314 5.13 1.96 27.19
C THR A 314 6.50 2.51 26.80
N MET A 315 6.84 3.70 27.32
CA MET A 315 8.18 4.28 27.18
C MET A 315 9.23 3.45 27.94
N MET A 316 10.37 3.21 27.31
CA MET A 316 11.49 2.50 27.94
C MET A 316 12.27 3.42 28.89
N LYS A 317 13.03 2.83 29.82
CA LYS A 317 13.77 3.58 30.83
C LYS A 317 15.02 4.25 30.25
N GLY A 318 15.05 5.57 30.27
CA GLY A 318 16.21 6.39 29.92
C GLY A 318 15.84 7.87 29.86
N GLY A 319 16.83 8.76 29.68
CA GLY A 319 16.58 10.18 29.41
C GLY A 319 16.20 10.49 27.95
N MET A 320 16.37 9.51 27.06
CA MET A 320 15.94 9.59 25.67
C MET A 320 14.53 9.00 25.54
N ALA A 321 13.63 9.71 24.86
CA ALA A 321 12.33 9.17 24.49
C ALA A 321 12.52 7.97 23.54
N HIS A 322 12.06 6.79 23.96
CA HIS A 322 12.25 5.53 23.22
C HIS A 322 11.11 4.55 23.53
N CYS A 323 10.50 3.97 22.50
CA CYS A 323 9.56 2.86 22.62
C CYS A 323 9.71 1.92 21.39
N GLY A 324 8.91 0.85 21.31
CA GLY A 324 9.00 -0.07 20.18
C GLY A 324 8.19 -1.34 20.34
N PHE A 325 8.12 -2.13 19.28
CA PHE A 325 7.31 -3.35 19.18
C PHE A 325 8.01 -4.43 18.34
N PRO A 326 7.64 -5.73 18.46
CA PRO A 326 8.25 -6.79 17.65
C PRO A 326 7.72 -6.81 16.20
N GLU A 327 8.59 -7.13 15.24
CA GLU A 327 8.35 -7.16 13.77
C GLU A 327 6.94 -7.63 13.35
N LYS A 328 6.45 -8.74 13.92
CA LYS A 328 5.10 -9.29 13.66
C LYS A 328 3.92 -8.35 13.96
N ALA A 329 4.15 -7.23 14.64
CA ALA A 329 3.13 -6.23 14.99
C ALA A 329 3.15 -4.99 14.07
N TYR A 330 4.13 -4.88 13.17
CA TYR A 330 4.25 -3.79 12.18
C TYR A 330 2.91 -3.48 11.50
N SER A 331 2.25 -4.51 10.95
CA SER A 331 0.99 -4.40 10.22
C SER A 331 -0.10 -3.66 11.01
N LYS A 332 -0.19 -3.90 12.33
CA LYS A 332 -1.19 -3.26 13.19
C LYS A 332 -0.82 -1.80 13.49
N PHE A 333 0.44 -1.54 13.82
CA PHE A 333 0.87 -0.23 14.28
C PHE A 333 1.04 0.78 13.14
N ALA A 334 1.52 0.35 11.97
CA ALA A 334 1.54 1.18 10.77
C ALA A 334 0.11 1.57 10.35
N ASP A 335 -0.82 0.62 10.38
CA ASP A 335 -2.23 0.82 10.01
C ASP A 335 -2.96 1.85 10.89
N ILE A 336 -2.72 1.82 12.21
CA ILE A 336 -3.25 2.82 13.16
C ILE A 336 -2.70 4.22 12.86
N LEU A 337 -1.39 4.37 12.66
CA LEU A 337 -0.77 5.68 12.38
C LEU A 337 -1.19 6.23 11.01
N VAL A 338 -1.20 5.40 9.98
CA VAL A 338 -1.61 5.79 8.62
C VAL A 338 -3.08 6.20 8.60
N THR A 339 -3.97 5.49 9.30
CA THR A 339 -5.38 5.87 9.43
C THR A 339 -5.57 7.21 10.15
N LYS A 340 -4.65 7.57 11.06
CA LYS A 340 -4.60 8.88 11.73
C LYS A 340 -3.88 9.97 10.91
N GLY A 341 -3.52 9.70 9.65
CA GLY A 341 -2.92 10.67 8.72
C GLY A 341 -1.40 10.87 8.85
N TYR A 342 -0.71 10.09 9.68
CA TYR A 342 0.75 10.09 9.73
C TYR A 342 1.35 9.41 8.48
N LYS A 343 2.60 9.77 8.15
CA LYS A 343 3.44 8.99 7.22
C LYS A 343 4.30 8.04 8.05
N VAL A 344 4.45 6.79 7.61
CA VAL A 344 5.28 5.77 8.29
C VAL A 344 6.30 5.23 7.32
N ALA A 345 7.59 5.36 7.63
CA ALA A 345 8.67 4.73 6.89
C ALA A 345 9.16 3.47 7.61
N ARG A 346 9.19 2.35 6.89
CA ARG A 346 9.78 1.09 7.38
C ARG A 346 11.27 1.07 7.04
N VAL A 347 12.12 1.10 8.06
CA VAL A 347 13.58 1.13 7.93
C VAL A 347 14.16 -0.21 8.35
N GLU A 348 14.43 -1.06 7.37
CA GLU A 348 14.91 -2.43 7.57
C GLU A 348 16.43 -2.47 7.80
N GLN A 349 16.92 -3.59 8.31
CA GLN A 349 18.34 -3.93 8.24
C GLN A 349 18.62 -4.56 6.87
N THR A 350 19.53 -4.01 6.08
CA THR A 350 19.84 -4.51 4.72
C THR A 350 21.07 -5.42 4.65
N GLU A 351 21.58 -5.85 5.81
CA GLU A 351 22.65 -6.84 5.92
C GLU A 351 22.68 -7.51 7.30
N THR A 352 23.24 -8.71 7.37
CA THR A 352 23.43 -9.44 8.63
C THR A 352 24.71 -9.01 9.37
N PRO A 353 24.85 -9.30 10.67
CA PRO A 353 26.10 -9.09 11.42
C PRO A 353 27.33 -9.89 10.91
N ASN A 354 27.15 -10.84 9.98
CA ASN A 354 28.25 -11.51 9.29
C ASN A 354 28.68 -10.72 8.03
N MET A 355 27.72 -10.36 7.17
CA MET A 355 27.95 -9.49 6.00
C MET A 355 28.58 -8.14 6.39
N MET A 356 28.20 -7.59 7.55
CA MET A 356 28.83 -6.40 8.13
C MET A 356 30.33 -6.61 8.43
N LYS A 357 30.74 -7.80 8.92
CA LYS A 357 32.15 -8.14 9.16
C LYS A 357 32.89 -8.37 7.86
N GLU A 358 32.30 -9.11 6.92
CA GLU A 358 32.87 -9.35 5.59
C GLU A 358 33.15 -8.03 4.86
N ARG A 359 32.21 -7.07 4.88
CA ARG A 359 32.46 -5.69 4.40
C ARG A 359 33.63 -5.04 5.14
N LEU A 360 33.63 -5.07 6.47
CA LEU A 360 34.68 -4.46 7.29
C LEU A 360 36.05 -5.12 7.06
N GLU A 361 36.12 -6.38 6.64
CA GLU A 361 37.34 -7.11 6.31
C GLU A 361 37.84 -6.77 4.90
N GLN A 362 36.93 -6.60 3.94
CA GLN A 362 37.21 -6.15 2.56
C GLN A 362 37.58 -4.65 2.46
N GLN A 363 37.19 -3.84 3.45
CA GLN A 363 37.38 -2.38 3.44
C GLN A 363 38.84 -1.97 3.71
N SER A 364 39.59 -1.73 2.64
CA SER A 364 40.95 -1.17 2.66
C SER A 364 40.98 0.26 3.21
N GLY A 365 41.35 0.43 4.49
CA GLY A 365 41.60 1.74 5.09
C GLY A 365 41.40 1.79 6.61
N ARG A 366 41.43 3.01 7.17
CA ARG A 366 41.15 3.26 8.59
C ARG A 366 39.64 3.22 8.83
N LYS A 367 39.12 2.03 9.17
CA LYS A 367 37.71 1.72 9.46
C LYS A 367 37.13 2.75 10.45
N ASN A 368 36.04 3.41 10.07
CA ASN A 368 35.40 4.48 10.85
C ASN A 368 34.59 3.89 12.02
N LYS A 369 34.25 4.70 13.04
CA LYS A 369 33.33 4.23 14.10
C LYS A 369 31.93 3.92 13.54
N PHE A 370 31.51 4.67 12.52
CA PHE A 370 30.21 4.54 11.88
C PHE A 370 30.08 3.29 10.99
N ASP A 371 31.19 2.73 10.51
CA ASP A 371 31.19 1.52 9.66
C ASP A 371 30.87 0.24 10.48
N LYS A 372 30.91 0.33 11.81
CA LYS A 372 30.70 -0.76 12.78
C LYS A 372 29.24 -0.96 13.18
N THR A 373 28.32 -0.78 12.24
CA THR A 373 26.91 -1.15 12.40
C THR A 373 26.39 -1.75 11.09
N VAL A 374 25.30 -2.52 11.20
CA VAL A 374 24.58 -2.98 10.01
C VAL A 374 24.00 -1.79 9.26
N ARG A 375 24.02 -1.84 7.93
CA ARG A 375 23.29 -0.90 7.07
C ARG A 375 21.79 -0.99 7.32
N ARG A 376 21.15 0.15 7.10
CA ARG A 376 19.71 0.35 7.16
C ARG A 376 19.29 1.29 6.05
N GLU A 377 18.20 0.96 5.39
CA GLU A 377 17.63 1.69 4.27
C GLU A 377 16.11 1.78 4.49
N ILE A 378 15.46 2.84 4.02
CA ILE A 378 13.99 2.85 3.92
C ILE A 378 13.60 1.84 2.85
N CYS A 379 12.69 0.93 3.16
CA CYS A 379 12.19 -0.09 2.21
C CYS A 379 10.81 0.24 1.66
N GLN A 380 10.02 1.04 2.37
CA GLN A 380 8.72 1.56 1.94
C GLN A 380 8.33 2.77 2.80
N ILE A 381 7.58 3.73 2.24
CA ILE A 381 6.85 4.75 3.01
C ILE A 381 5.35 4.62 2.75
N THR A 382 4.60 4.33 3.81
CA THR A 382 3.14 4.20 3.76
C THR A 382 2.48 5.50 4.22
N THR A 383 1.55 6.00 3.42
CA THR A 383 0.66 7.12 3.71
C THR A 383 -0.79 6.69 3.44
N PRO A 384 -1.82 7.52 3.73
CA PRO A 384 -3.20 7.21 3.36
C PRO A 384 -3.38 6.89 1.87
N GLY A 385 -2.63 7.57 0.99
CA GLY A 385 -2.71 7.41 -0.47
C GLY A 385 -1.77 6.38 -1.09
N THR A 386 -0.73 5.90 -0.39
CA THR A 386 0.31 5.00 -0.97
C THR A 386 0.27 3.57 -0.44
N LYS A 387 -0.89 3.12 0.06
CA LYS A 387 -1.06 1.80 0.68
C LYS A 387 -1.37 0.72 -0.36
N THR A 388 -0.39 -0.12 -0.66
CA THR A 388 -0.44 -1.10 -1.77
C THR A 388 -0.95 -2.50 -1.40
N PHE A 389 -1.51 -2.69 -0.19
CA PHE A 389 -2.09 -3.96 0.28
C PHE A 389 -1.10 -5.14 0.28
N ASN A 390 0.16 -4.85 0.58
CA ASN A 390 1.28 -5.79 0.56
C ASN A 390 1.15 -6.88 1.65
N THR A 391 1.96 -7.95 1.55
CA THR A 391 2.00 -9.04 2.56
C THR A 391 2.26 -8.55 3.99
N LEU A 392 2.90 -7.38 4.15
CA LEU A 392 3.19 -6.76 5.45
C LEU A 392 2.07 -5.84 5.95
N ASP A 393 1.05 -5.53 5.15
CA ASP A 393 -0.09 -4.72 5.58
C ASP A 393 -1.07 -5.54 6.45
N ASN A 394 -2.03 -4.84 7.05
CA ASN A 394 -3.18 -5.43 7.73
C ASN A 394 -4.25 -5.84 6.69
N ASP A 395 -4.91 -6.99 6.89
CA ASP A 395 -5.97 -7.46 5.98
C ASP A 395 -7.33 -6.77 6.26
N ASN A 396 -7.52 -6.14 7.43
CA ASN A 396 -8.77 -5.51 7.88
C ASN A 396 -9.09 -4.12 7.25
N VAL A 397 -8.60 -3.83 6.06
CA VAL A 397 -8.51 -2.45 5.53
C VAL A 397 -9.65 -2.11 4.56
N PHE A 398 -10.16 -0.87 4.68
CA PHE A 398 -11.22 -0.20 3.91
C PHE A 398 -11.74 -0.91 2.65
N ARG A 399 -13.05 -1.19 2.61
CA ARG A 399 -13.75 -1.79 1.46
C ARG A 399 -13.82 -0.87 0.23
N GLU A 400 -13.69 0.44 0.46
CA GLU A 400 -13.60 1.48 -0.58
C GLU A 400 -12.23 1.55 -1.28
N SER A 401 -12.23 2.20 -2.44
CA SER A 401 -11.04 2.76 -3.08
C SER A 401 -10.50 3.94 -2.29
N LEU A 402 -9.17 4.06 -2.21
CA LEU A 402 -8.47 5.15 -1.52
C LEU A 402 -7.64 5.91 -2.55
N TYR A 403 -8.05 7.11 -2.93
CA TYR A 403 -7.41 7.85 -4.03
C TYR A 403 -6.26 8.75 -3.54
N LEU A 404 -5.10 8.59 -4.18
CA LEU A 404 -4.06 9.61 -4.25
C LEU A 404 -4.31 10.46 -5.50
N LEU A 405 -4.57 11.75 -5.33
CA LEU A 405 -4.84 12.71 -6.41
C LEU A 405 -3.68 13.69 -6.56
N CYS A 406 -3.32 14.08 -7.78
CA CYS A 406 -2.39 15.15 -8.09
C CYS A 406 -3.08 16.19 -8.98
N ILE A 407 -2.89 17.47 -8.66
CA ILE A 407 -3.55 18.60 -9.33
C ILE A 407 -2.49 19.63 -9.78
N VAL A 408 -2.56 19.99 -11.05
CA VAL A 408 -1.89 21.13 -11.68
C VAL A 408 -2.97 22.12 -12.09
N GLU A 409 -2.80 23.40 -11.76
CA GLU A 409 -3.74 24.49 -12.08
C GLU A 409 -3.03 25.52 -12.96
N VAL A 410 -3.64 25.89 -14.09
CA VAL A 410 -3.15 26.94 -14.99
C VAL A 410 -4.25 27.99 -15.20
N PRO A 411 -4.02 29.28 -14.94
CA PRO A 411 -5.02 30.31 -15.17
C PRO A 411 -5.15 30.63 -16.68
N ILE A 412 -6.39 30.72 -17.16
CA ILE A 412 -6.71 31.13 -18.53
C ILE A 412 -6.96 32.64 -18.51
N THR A 413 -6.15 33.42 -19.23
CA THR A 413 -6.23 34.89 -19.22
C THR A 413 -7.36 35.46 -20.08
N ASP A 414 -7.76 34.72 -21.12
CA ASP A 414 -8.52 35.28 -22.24
C ASP A 414 -10.02 34.94 -22.15
N ASN A 415 -10.38 33.89 -21.40
CA ASN A 415 -11.76 33.44 -21.20
C ASN A 415 -12.29 33.88 -19.82
N LYS A 416 -13.53 34.39 -19.79
CA LYS A 416 -14.22 34.82 -18.56
C LYS A 416 -15.19 33.79 -17.99
N ILE A 417 -15.48 32.73 -18.74
CA ILE A 417 -16.40 31.65 -18.34
C ILE A 417 -15.60 30.58 -17.57
N THR A 418 -14.54 30.10 -18.19
CA THR A 418 -13.55 29.17 -17.65
C THR A 418 -12.24 29.92 -17.35
N PRO A 419 -12.00 30.38 -16.11
CA PRO A 419 -10.79 31.15 -15.77
C PRO A 419 -9.55 30.28 -15.50
N CYS A 420 -9.68 28.95 -15.54
CA CYS A 420 -8.59 28.02 -15.27
C CYS A 420 -8.76 26.68 -15.99
N GLU A 421 -7.63 26.06 -16.31
CA GLU A 421 -7.50 24.68 -16.75
C GLU A 421 -6.85 23.85 -15.64
N PHE A 422 -7.34 22.64 -15.42
CA PHE A 422 -6.74 21.67 -14.51
C PHE A 422 -6.13 20.51 -15.30
N GLY A 423 -4.89 20.15 -14.94
CA GLY A 423 -4.35 18.83 -15.17
C GLY A 423 -4.53 17.97 -13.93
N VAL A 424 -5.14 16.79 -14.07
CA VAL A 424 -5.32 15.84 -12.99
C VAL A 424 -4.75 14.47 -13.32
N CYS A 425 -4.18 13.83 -12.32
CA CYS A 425 -3.94 12.40 -12.31
C CYS A 425 -4.33 11.86 -10.94
N PHE A 426 -5.02 10.73 -10.87
CA PHE A 426 -5.33 10.07 -9.60
C PHE A 426 -5.23 8.55 -9.71
N VAL A 427 -4.91 7.90 -8.60
CA VAL A 427 -4.68 6.45 -8.55
C VAL A 427 -5.27 5.84 -7.30
N ASP A 428 -5.94 4.70 -7.45
CA ASP A 428 -6.20 3.77 -6.34
C ASP A 428 -5.00 2.81 -6.25
N THR A 429 -4.11 3.08 -5.30
CA THR A 429 -2.87 2.31 -5.10
C THR A 429 -3.12 0.89 -4.59
N THR A 430 -4.37 0.56 -4.21
CA THR A 430 -4.75 -0.79 -3.75
C THR A 430 -5.03 -1.76 -4.91
N ILE A 431 -5.29 -1.23 -6.11
CA ILE A 431 -5.56 -1.99 -7.35
C ILE A 431 -4.70 -1.53 -8.55
N ALA A 432 -3.80 -0.56 -8.33
CA ALA A 432 -2.95 0.10 -9.32
C ALA A 432 -3.68 0.75 -10.51
N GLN A 433 -4.94 1.17 -10.34
CA GLN A 433 -5.70 1.82 -11.41
C GLN A 433 -5.43 3.32 -11.43
N PHE A 434 -4.71 3.79 -12.44
CA PHE A 434 -4.45 5.20 -12.71
C PHE A 434 -5.55 5.80 -13.59
N TYR A 435 -5.84 7.08 -13.37
CA TYR A 435 -6.68 7.94 -14.17
C TYR A 435 -5.90 9.20 -14.52
N ILE A 436 -5.99 9.65 -15.77
CA ILE A 436 -5.37 10.89 -16.27
C ILE A 436 -6.42 11.73 -16.99
N GLY A 437 -6.49 13.03 -16.74
CA GLY A 437 -7.46 13.91 -17.40
C GLY A 437 -7.03 15.36 -17.32
N GLN A 438 -7.53 16.18 -18.24
CA GLN A 438 -7.27 17.61 -18.29
C GLN A 438 -8.53 18.30 -18.80
N PHE A 439 -8.94 19.39 -18.15
CA PHE A 439 -10.19 20.07 -18.44
C PHE A 439 -10.15 21.54 -18.03
N GLU A 440 -10.81 22.40 -18.80
CA GLU A 440 -11.21 23.72 -18.35
C GLU A 440 -12.28 23.60 -17.25
N ASP A 441 -12.26 24.48 -16.25
CA ASP A 441 -13.27 24.54 -15.17
C ASP A 441 -13.78 25.97 -14.97
N ASP A 442 -14.99 26.09 -14.43
CA ASP A 442 -15.70 27.36 -14.30
C ASP A 442 -15.22 28.22 -13.12
N ARG A 443 -15.73 29.46 -13.04
CA ARG A 443 -15.47 30.39 -11.92
C ARG A 443 -15.91 29.89 -10.53
N TYR A 444 -16.63 28.76 -10.45
CA TYR A 444 -17.06 28.10 -9.22
C TYR A 444 -16.20 26.88 -8.85
N LEU A 445 -15.41 26.35 -9.79
CA LEU A 445 -14.68 25.08 -9.72
C LEU A 445 -15.64 23.87 -9.65
N SER A 446 -16.68 23.89 -10.48
CA SER A 446 -17.75 22.87 -10.45
C SER A 446 -17.28 21.50 -10.93
N ARG A 447 -16.40 21.42 -11.94
CA ARG A 447 -15.83 20.16 -12.43
C ARG A 447 -14.84 19.56 -11.43
N LEU A 448 -13.98 20.38 -10.83
CA LEU A 448 -13.07 19.96 -9.76
C LEU A 448 -13.84 19.45 -8.54
N GLN A 449 -14.87 20.17 -8.07
CA GLN A 449 -15.70 19.69 -6.96
C GLN A 449 -16.41 18.38 -7.30
N THR A 450 -16.90 18.24 -8.53
CA THR A 450 -17.53 17.00 -9.00
C THR A 450 -16.54 15.84 -9.05
N LEU A 451 -15.31 16.04 -9.52
CA LEU A 451 -14.23 15.05 -9.43
C LEU A 451 -14.00 14.61 -7.97
N LEU A 452 -13.87 15.57 -7.05
CA LEU A 452 -13.62 15.29 -5.63
C LEU A 452 -14.80 14.57 -4.94
N ALA A 453 -16.03 14.75 -5.42
CA ALA A 453 -17.21 14.03 -4.92
C ALA A 453 -17.37 12.62 -5.52
N HIS A 454 -17.01 12.43 -6.81
CA HIS A 454 -17.04 11.12 -7.47
C HIS A 454 -15.87 10.21 -7.05
N TYR A 455 -14.70 10.79 -6.81
CA TYR A 455 -13.45 10.11 -6.48
C TYR A 455 -12.78 10.74 -5.25
N PRO A 456 -13.33 10.56 -4.02
CA PRO A 456 -12.84 11.23 -2.82
C PRO A 456 -11.36 10.90 -2.53
N PRO A 457 -10.44 11.89 -2.55
CA PRO A 457 -9.04 11.65 -2.25
C PRO A 457 -8.82 11.56 -0.74
N VAL A 458 -7.91 10.68 -0.33
CA VAL A 458 -7.38 10.67 1.04
C VAL A 458 -6.06 11.45 1.16
N GLN A 459 -5.39 11.65 0.03
CA GLN A 459 -4.19 12.48 -0.07
C GLN A 459 -4.17 13.21 -1.42
N ILE A 460 -3.76 14.47 -1.40
CA ILE A 460 -3.70 15.35 -2.57
C ILE A 460 -2.28 15.92 -2.72
N LEU A 461 -1.70 15.79 -3.90
CA LEU A 461 -0.43 16.39 -4.30
C LEU A 461 -0.72 17.64 -5.14
N CYS A 462 0.04 18.70 -4.93
CA CYS A 462 -0.05 19.91 -5.76
C CYS A 462 1.27 20.67 -5.80
N GLU A 463 1.46 21.52 -6.81
CA GLU A 463 2.71 22.27 -6.95
C GLU A 463 2.76 23.47 -5.99
N LYS A 464 3.87 23.58 -5.24
CA LYS A 464 4.05 24.61 -4.20
C LYS A 464 3.91 26.01 -4.80
N ASN A 465 3.01 26.79 -4.20
CA ASN A 465 2.70 28.19 -4.57
C ASN A 465 2.11 28.41 -5.97
N LYS A 466 1.61 27.37 -6.67
CA LYS A 466 0.88 27.52 -7.95
C LYS A 466 -0.64 27.65 -7.80
N LEU A 467 -1.25 26.85 -6.92
CA LEU A 467 -2.71 26.82 -6.78
C LEU A 467 -3.30 28.15 -6.32
N SER A 468 -4.44 28.53 -6.92
CA SER A 468 -5.18 29.73 -6.53
C SER A 468 -5.77 29.59 -5.13
N GLU A 469 -6.11 30.74 -4.52
CA GLU A 469 -6.73 30.77 -3.19
C GLU A 469 -8.09 30.04 -3.18
N LYS A 470 -8.83 30.08 -4.30
CA LYS A 470 -10.12 29.41 -4.44
C LYS A 470 -9.95 27.89 -4.47
N THR A 471 -9.05 27.38 -5.32
CA THR A 471 -8.72 25.96 -5.40
C THR A 471 -8.25 25.45 -4.04
N ARG A 472 -7.31 26.15 -3.40
CA ARG A 472 -6.79 25.80 -2.07
C ARG A 472 -7.92 25.65 -1.03
N LYS A 473 -8.90 26.57 -1.02
CA LYS A 473 -10.07 26.49 -0.14
C LYS A 473 -10.92 25.24 -0.41
N VAL A 474 -11.19 24.92 -1.68
CA VAL A 474 -11.92 23.71 -2.07
C VAL A 474 -11.18 22.44 -1.62
N LEU A 475 -9.85 22.37 -1.83
CA LEU A 475 -9.06 21.21 -1.40
C LEU A 475 -9.05 21.04 0.11
N THR A 476 -8.98 22.13 0.90
CA THR A 476 -9.05 22.05 2.37
C THR A 476 -10.38 21.50 2.89
N LEU A 477 -11.50 21.70 2.18
CA LEU A 477 -12.81 21.15 2.56
C LEU A 477 -12.92 19.63 2.39
N THR A 478 -12.00 18.99 1.66
CA THR A 478 -11.98 17.51 1.52
C THR A 478 -11.50 16.79 2.78
N HIS A 479 -10.86 17.51 3.72
CA HIS A 479 -10.08 16.96 4.83
C HIS A 479 -8.92 16.01 4.43
N ALA A 480 -8.64 15.84 3.14
CA ALA A 480 -7.53 15.05 2.64
C ALA A 480 -6.18 15.69 2.99
N LYS A 481 -5.14 14.86 3.15
CA LYS A 481 -3.79 15.36 3.43
C LYS A 481 -3.19 16.02 2.18
N ILE A 482 -2.89 17.33 2.25
CA ILE A 482 -2.29 18.07 1.13
C ILE A 482 -0.77 18.09 1.25
N GLU A 483 -0.09 17.62 0.20
CA GLU A 483 1.37 17.68 0.02
C GLU A 483 1.72 18.74 -1.04
N TYR A 484 2.73 19.56 -0.76
CA TYR A 484 3.23 20.59 -1.68
C TYR A 484 4.56 20.14 -2.31
N LEU A 485 4.52 19.81 -3.60
CA LEU A 485 5.69 19.39 -4.38
C LEU A 485 6.51 20.60 -4.85
N ILE A 486 7.84 20.50 -4.83
CA ILE A 486 8.71 21.55 -5.35
C ILE A 486 8.61 21.61 -6.90
N PRO A 487 8.35 22.81 -7.49
CA PRO A 487 8.34 23.04 -8.94
C PRO A 487 9.55 22.43 -9.67
N ASN A 488 9.32 21.77 -10.79
CA ASN A 488 10.27 21.16 -11.74
C ASN A 488 11.21 20.06 -11.18
N LYS A 489 11.53 20.10 -9.89
CA LYS A 489 12.30 19.10 -9.14
C LYS A 489 11.45 17.86 -8.85
N GLU A 490 10.26 18.08 -8.30
CA GLU A 490 9.37 17.06 -7.71
C GLU A 490 8.03 16.99 -8.44
N MET A 491 7.42 18.13 -8.74
CA MET A 491 6.44 18.20 -9.82
C MET A 491 7.23 18.11 -11.14
N TYR A 492 7.18 16.97 -11.82
CA TYR A 492 7.90 16.77 -13.07
C TYR A 492 7.16 17.40 -14.26
N GLU A 493 7.90 18.07 -15.15
CA GLU A 493 7.37 18.53 -16.43
C GLU A 493 6.96 17.35 -17.34
N THR A 494 6.08 17.61 -18.32
CA THR A 494 5.54 16.61 -19.26
C THR A 494 6.63 15.79 -19.97
N THR A 495 7.67 16.45 -20.47
CA THR A 495 8.81 15.83 -21.17
C THR A 495 9.57 14.84 -20.29
N LYS A 496 10.03 15.31 -19.12
CA LYS A 496 10.70 14.50 -18.09
C LYS A 496 9.84 13.32 -17.64
N THR A 497 8.52 13.47 -17.62
CA THR A 497 7.58 12.38 -17.29
C THR A 497 7.54 11.31 -18.38
N LEU A 498 7.52 11.69 -19.66
CA LEU A 498 7.61 10.76 -20.79
C LEU A 498 8.95 10.03 -20.81
N ASP A 499 10.06 10.75 -20.65
CA ASP A 499 11.41 10.17 -20.57
C ASP A 499 11.48 9.11 -19.46
N ILE A 500 10.94 9.41 -18.27
CA ILE A 500 10.89 8.46 -17.15
C ILE A 500 10.04 7.22 -17.46
N LEU A 501 8.89 7.37 -18.11
CA LEU A 501 8.01 6.25 -18.46
C LEU A 501 8.59 5.35 -19.58
N ARG A 502 9.40 5.93 -20.48
CA ARG A 502 10.10 5.25 -21.57
C ARG A 502 11.39 4.56 -21.10
N ASP A 503 12.18 5.23 -20.29
CA ASP A 503 13.57 4.84 -19.99
C ASP A 503 13.71 3.94 -18.76
N ASP A 504 12.76 3.99 -17.80
CA ASP A 504 12.68 3.05 -16.68
C ASP A 504 12.02 1.70 -17.13
N THR A 505 11.79 0.82 -16.17
CA THR A 505 11.36 -0.58 -16.34
C THR A 505 9.84 -0.76 -16.43
N TYR A 506 9.03 0.24 -16.03
CA TYR A 506 7.57 0.10 -15.87
C TYR A 506 6.86 -0.50 -17.08
N PHE A 507 7.15 0.04 -18.26
CA PHE A 507 6.44 -0.29 -19.50
C PHE A 507 7.24 -1.26 -20.37
N LYS A 508 8.25 -1.95 -19.83
CA LYS A 508 9.07 -2.92 -20.56
C LYS A 508 8.59 -4.36 -20.35
N ASP A 509 8.68 -5.19 -21.38
CA ASP A 509 8.47 -6.64 -21.28
C ASP A 509 9.73 -7.37 -20.76
N GLU A 510 9.63 -8.69 -20.60
CA GLU A 510 10.75 -9.56 -20.15
C GLU A 510 11.99 -9.51 -21.06
N LYS A 511 11.87 -8.96 -22.28
CA LYS A 511 12.93 -8.80 -23.27
C LYS A 511 13.42 -7.35 -23.36
N GLY A 512 12.87 -6.44 -22.56
CA GLY A 512 13.19 -5.02 -22.52
C GLY A 512 12.42 -4.15 -23.53
N ASN A 513 11.48 -4.70 -24.30
CA ASN A 513 10.72 -3.93 -25.30
C ASN A 513 9.68 -3.04 -24.63
N LEU A 514 9.61 -1.78 -25.05
CA LEU A 514 8.61 -0.82 -24.57
C LEU A 514 7.20 -1.17 -25.11
N GLN A 515 6.22 -1.15 -24.22
CA GLN A 515 4.81 -1.45 -24.47
C GLN A 515 3.95 -0.48 -23.65
N TRP A 516 3.62 0.66 -24.25
CA TRP A 516 2.70 1.64 -23.68
C TRP A 516 1.30 1.03 -23.44
N PRO A 517 0.57 1.45 -22.39
CA PRO A 517 -0.84 1.10 -22.23
C PRO A 517 -1.68 1.62 -23.40
N ASP A 518 -2.68 0.86 -23.87
CA ASP A 518 -3.49 1.20 -25.06
C ASP A 518 -4.06 2.62 -25.04
N VAL A 519 -4.47 3.08 -23.85
CA VAL A 519 -5.01 4.43 -23.60
C VAL A 519 -4.07 5.56 -24.06
N PHE A 520 -2.75 5.35 -24.05
CA PHE A 520 -1.78 6.36 -24.47
C PHE A 520 -1.84 6.65 -25.99
N GLN A 521 -2.44 5.78 -26.80
CA GLN A 521 -2.71 6.06 -28.22
C GLN A 521 -3.60 7.30 -28.43
N HIS A 522 -4.43 7.65 -27.42
CA HIS A 522 -5.25 8.86 -27.41
C HIS A 522 -4.54 10.07 -26.77
N VAL A 523 -3.46 9.83 -26.01
CA VAL A 523 -2.66 10.85 -25.28
C VAL A 523 -1.55 11.42 -26.16
N PHE A 524 -0.94 10.58 -27.01
CA PHE A 524 0.10 10.98 -27.96
C PHE A 524 -0.47 11.65 -29.22
N ASN A 525 0.37 12.45 -29.86
CA ASN A 525 0.07 13.05 -31.17
C ASN A 525 -0.13 11.98 -32.25
N GLU A 526 -0.91 12.32 -33.28
CA GLU A 526 -1.25 11.37 -34.33
C GLU A 526 0.00 10.93 -35.12
N GLY A 527 0.23 9.62 -35.17
CA GLY A 527 1.43 9.01 -35.75
C GLY A 527 2.60 8.79 -34.77
N ASP A 528 2.59 9.38 -33.57
CA ASP A 528 3.64 9.16 -32.57
C ASP A 528 3.41 7.87 -31.78
N GLN A 529 3.92 6.77 -32.34
CA GLN A 529 3.96 5.46 -31.68
C GLN A 529 5.11 5.31 -30.66
N GLN A 530 6.01 6.30 -30.55
CA GLN A 530 7.17 6.24 -29.66
C GLN A 530 6.88 6.91 -28.30
N GLY A 531 5.94 7.84 -28.25
CA GLY A 531 5.55 8.57 -27.04
C GLY A 531 6.48 9.74 -26.73
N LEU A 532 6.95 10.44 -27.77
CA LEU A 532 7.81 11.61 -27.66
C LEU A 532 7.01 12.88 -27.38
N HIS A 533 5.78 12.96 -27.90
CA HIS A 533 4.96 14.18 -27.93
C HIS A 533 3.50 13.90 -27.57
N VAL A 534 3.05 14.57 -26.51
CA VAL A 534 1.68 14.52 -25.96
C VAL A 534 0.83 15.66 -26.54
N ARG A 535 -0.44 15.37 -26.85
CA ARG A 535 -1.41 16.36 -27.33
C ARG A 535 -1.56 17.51 -26.33
N SER A 536 -1.84 18.72 -26.80
CA SER A 536 -2.00 19.91 -25.93
C SER A 536 -2.98 19.68 -24.77
N ASN A 537 -4.11 19.03 -25.05
CA ASN A 537 -5.16 18.69 -24.09
C ASN A 537 -4.82 17.54 -23.12
N PHE A 538 -3.56 17.09 -23.05
CA PHE A 538 -3.07 16.14 -22.05
C PHE A 538 -1.73 16.56 -21.39
N GLN A 539 -1.16 17.72 -21.74
CA GLN A 539 0.14 18.14 -21.20
C GLN A 539 0.13 18.33 -19.68
N LEU A 540 -0.94 18.95 -19.14
CA LEU A 540 -1.13 19.18 -17.71
C LEU A 540 -1.48 17.87 -16.98
N SER A 541 -2.26 16.97 -17.60
CA SER A 541 -2.53 15.65 -17.00
C SER A 541 -1.25 14.82 -16.85
N MET A 542 -0.33 14.95 -17.81
CA MET A 542 0.97 14.31 -17.77
C MET A 542 1.94 14.97 -16.78
N GLN A 543 1.88 16.28 -16.56
CA GLN A 543 2.59 16.94 -15.44
C GLN A 543 2.05 16.45 -14.09
N ALA A 544 0.72 16.30 -13.95
CA ALA A 544 0.10 15.74 -12.75
C ALA A 544 0.50 14.27 -12.51
N LEU A 545 0.55 13.45 -13.56
CA LEU A 545 1.09 12.09 -13.50
C LEU A 545 2.57 12.10 -13.09
N GLY A 546 3.36 13.06 -13.59
CA GLY A 546 4.75 13.30 -13.17
C GLY A 546 4.89 13.50 -11.65
N GLY A 547 4.02 14.31 -11.06
CA GLY A 547 3.93 14.49 -9.60
C GLY A 547 3.57 13.21 -8.84
N ILE A 548 2.66 12.37 -9.36
CA ILE A 548 2.37 11.05 -8.79
C ILE A 548 3.59 10.13 -8.90
N ILE A 549 4.25 10.05 -10.05
CA ILE A 549 5.43 9.19 -10.23
C ILE A 549 6.56 9.60 -9.28
N TRP A 550 6.80 10.89 -9.07
CA TRP A 550 7.74 11.35 -8.06
C TRP A 550 7.35 10.89 -6.65
N TYR A 551 6.08 11.02 -6.27
CA TYR A 551 5.62 10.67 -4.93
C TYR A 551 5.61 9.16 -4.67
N LEU A 552 5.25 8.34 -5.66
CA LEU A 552 5.33 6.89 -5.58
C LEU A 552 6.79 6.39 -5.52
N ARG A 553 7.73 7.06 -6.23
CA ARG A 553 9.18 6.82 -6.11
C ARG A 553 9.71 7.17 -4.74
N HIS A 554 9.32 8.33 -4.20
CA HIS A 554 9.65 8.74 -2.82
C HIS A 554 9.11 7.75 -1.77
N CYS A 555 8.01 7.07 -2.06
CA CYS A 555 7.42 6.04 -1.20
C CYS A 555 7.91 4.60 -1.48
N LEU A 556 8.73 4.39 -2.51
CA LEU A 556 9.22 3.07 -2.97
C LEU A 556 8.09 2.09 -3.33
N VAL A 557 7.12 2.55 -4.12
CA VAL A 557 5.98 1.75 -4.63
C VAL A 557 5.65 2.01 -6.11
N ASP A 558 6.42 2.86 -6.80
CA ASP A 558 6.20 3.24 -8.21
C ASP A 558 6.27 2.04 -9.16
N LYS A 559 7.31 1.19 -9.02
CA LYS A 559 7.51 0.04 -9.91
C LYS A 559 6.43 -1.01 -9.76
N GLU A 560 6.02 -1.35 -8.53
CA GLU A 560 4.97 -2.36 -8.30
C GLU A 560 3.58 -1.91 -8.82
N LEU A 561 3.33 -0.61 -8.91
CA LEU A 561 2.07 -0.05 -9.43
C LEU A 561 2.10 0.22 -10.94
N LEU A 562 3.08 0.97 -11.44
CA LEU A 562 3.13 1.41 -12.83
C LEU A 562 3.32 0.23 -13.80
N SER A 563 4.03 -0.83 -13.39
CA SER A 563 4.19 -2.04 -14.21
C SER A 563 2.92 -2.87 -14.39
N MET A 564 1.83 -2.57 -13.65
CA MET A 564 0.49 -3.11 -13.97
C MET A 564 -0.14 -2.47 -15.22
N ARG A 565 0.37 -1.32 -15.68
CA ARG A 565 -0.06 -0.61 -16.91
C ARG A 565 -1.56 -0.25 -16.99
N LYS A 566 -2.28 -0.25 -15.86
CA LYS A 566 -3.72 0.08 -15.80
C LYS A 566 -3.93 1.59 -15.80
N PHE A 567 -4.18 2.15 -16.98
CA PHE A 567 -4.55 3.56 -17.15
C PHE A 567 -5.98 3.70 -17.67
N SER A 568 -6.55 4.89 -17.51
CA SER A 568 -7.84 5.29 -18.06
C SER A 568 -7.86 6.81 -18.20
N ILE A 569 -8.57 7.33 -19.19
CA ILE A 569 -8.81 8.77 -19.29
C ILE A 569 -9.98 9.13 -18.36
N PHE A 570 -9.81 10.19 -17.58
CA PHE A 570 -10.88 10.88 -16.86
C PHE A 570 -11.37 12.04 -17.70
N GLN A 571 -12.68 12.13 -17.87
CA GLN A 571 -13.38 13.26 -18.49
C GLN A 571 -14.45 13.77 -17.51
N PRO A 572 -14.65 15.10 -17.37
CA PRO A 572 -15.80 15.64 -16.66
C PRO A 572 -17.12 15.10 -17.24
N PRO A 573 -18.12 14.71 -16.41
CA PRO A 573 -19.38 14.16 -16.91
C PRO A 573 -20.14 15.07 -17.89
N ASP A 574 -19.88 16.38 -17.82
CA ASP A 574 -20.49 17.43 -18.64
C ASP A 574 -19.69 17.81 -19.90
N GLU A 575 -18.50 17.25 -20.12
CA GLU A 575 -17.64 17.62 -21.26
C GLU A 575 -18.30 17.37 -22.62
N ASN A 576 -19.14 16.33 -22.72
CA ASN A 576 -19.90 15.98 -23.93
C ASN A 576 -21.18 16.81 -24.13
N ILE A 577 -21.44 17.84 -23.29
CA ILE A 577 -22.62 18.72 -23.37
C ILE A 577 -22.26 20.02 -24.11
N GLU A 578 -21.51 19.91 -25.21
CA GLU A 578 -21.37 21.04 -26.13
C GLU A 578 -22.75 21.43 -26.69
N LEU A 579 -23.13 22.70 -26.55
CA LEU A 579 -24.38 23.27 -27.08
C LEU A 579 -24.32 23.49 -28.60
N LYS A 580 -23.79 22.50 -29.33
CA LYS A 580 -23.88 22.42 -30.79
C LYS A 580 -25.26 21.87 -31.14
N GLU A 581 -26.00 22.63 -31.92
CA GLU A 581 -27.34 22.26 -32.36
C GLU A 581 -27.33 20.88 -33.07
N VAL A 582 -28.45 20.15 -32.98
CA VAL A 582 -28.77 18.90 -33.71
C VAL A 582 -28.34 17.55 -33.08
N SER A 583 -27.48 17.44 -32.06
CA SER A 583 -27.11 16.11 -31.48
C SER A 583 -27.17 15.96 -29.94
N ILE A 584 -28.40 15.93 -29.39
CA ILE A 584 -28.74 15.76 -27.96
C ILE A 584 -28.31 14.38 -27.36
N PHE A 585 -27.80 13.45 -28.16
CA PHE A 585 -27.68 12.01 -27.80
C PHE A 585 -26.24 11.46 -27.66
N GLN A 586 -25.21 12.31 -27.56
CA GLN A 586 -23.83 11.82 -27.36
C GLN A 586 -23.43 11.59 -25.89
N GLN A 587 -24.20 12.11 -24.95
CA GLN A 587 -23.98 11.92 -23.52
C GLN A 587 -24.27 10.46 -23.11
N GLN A 588 -23.31 9.78 -22.46
CA GLN A 588 -23.47 8.39 -22.02
C GLN A 588 -24.04 8.27 -20.59
N ASN A 589 -23.68 9.20 -19.71
CA ASN A 589 -24.04 9.20 -18.30
C ASN A 589 -24.72 10.50 -17.88
N MET A 590 -25.71 10.38 -16.98
CA MET A 590 -26.32 11.52 -16.28
C MET A 590 -25.26 12.25 -15.44
N VAL A 591 -25.18 13.58 -15.59
CA VAL A 591 -24.34 14.42 -14.71
C VAL A 591 -24.98 14.49 -13.33
N LEU A 592 -24.23 14.08 -12.31
CA LEU A 592 -24.50 14.36 -10.91
C LEU A 592 -23.32 15.18 -10.39
N ASP A 593 -23.54 16.48 -10.14
CA ASP A 593 -22.50 17.35 -9.57
C ASP A 593 -22.29 17.05 -8.07
N ALA A 594 -21.24 17.63 -7.48
CA ALA A 594 -20.97 17.49 -6.05
C ALA A 594 -22.16 17.88 -5.15
N THR A 595 -22.89 18.95 -5.51
CA THR A 595 -24.05 19.45 -4.75
C THR A 595 -25.20 18.44 -4.80
N THR A 596 -25.47 17.86 -5.98
CA THR A 596 -26.53 16.86 -6.18
C THR A 596 -26.18 15.53 -5.51
N LEU A 597 -24.94 15.04 -5.60
CA LEU A 597 -24.50 13.82 -4.92
C LEU A 597 -24.64 13.91 -3.39
N TYR A 598 -24.34 15.08 -2.82
CA TYR A 598 -24.50 15.34 -1.38
C TYR A 598 -25.97 15.49 -0.99
N ASN A 599 -26.73 16.36 -1.66
CA ASN A 599 -28.13 16.64 -1.31
C ASN A 599 -29.08 15.45 -1.48
N LEU A 600 -28.75 14.50 -2.36
CA LEU A 600 -29.50 13.25 -2.55
C LEU A 600 -28.94 12.07 -1.74
N GLU A 601 -27.94 12.31 -0.88
CA GLU A 601 -27.25 11.31 -0.04
C GLU A 601 -26.89 10.03 -0.83
N ILE A 602 -26.27 10.18 -2.01
CA ILE A 602 -26.12 9.06 -2.95
C ILE A 602 -25.04 8.07 -2.50
N LEU A 603 -23.87 8.56 -2.08
CA LEU A 603 -22.76 7.73 -1.59
C LEU A 603 -22.72 7.67 -0.07
N SER A 604 -22.81 8.83 0.57
CA SER A 604 -22.80 9.05 2.02
C SER A 604 -23.95 9.99 2.42
N ASN A 605 -24.28 9.96 3.70
CA ASN A 605 -25.25 10.86 4.33
C ASN A 605 -24.63 12.20 4.74
N SER A 606 -25.47 13.14 5.17
CA SER A 606 -25.11 14.49 5.64
C SER A 606 -24.19 14.54 6.87
N ARG A 607 -23.84 13.38 7.47
CA ARG A 607 -22.88 13.24 8.58
C ARG A 607 -21.58 12.56 8.15
N GLY A 608 -21.40 12.26 6.87
CA GLY A 608 -20.25 11.53 6.33
C GLY A 608 -20.29 10.01 6.54
N GLY A 609 -21.34 9.47 7.18
CA GLY A 609 -21.57 8.04 7.28
C GLY A 609 -22.22 7.46 6.02
N LYS A 610 -22.35 6.14 5.91
CA LYS A 610 -23.10 5.50 4.82
C LYS A 610 -24.55 5.20 5.17
N GLU A 611 -24.88 5.02 6.43
CA GLU A 611 -26.22 4.62 6.87
C GLU A 611 -27.29 5.62 6.41
N GLY A 612 -28.32 5.12 5.73
CA GLY A 612 -29.36 5.94 5.10
C GLY A 612 -29.05 6.37 3.65
N SER A 613 -27.81 6.26 3.16
CA SER A 613 -27.46 6.64 1.78
C SER A 613 -28.10 5.70 0.75
N LEU A 614 -28.23 6.17 -0.50
CA LEU A 614 -28.72 5.33 -1.60
C LEU A 614 -27.80 4.11 -1.81
N LEU A 615 -26.49 4.30 -1.78
CA LEU A 615 -25.50 3.23 -1.85
C LEU A 615 -25.68 2.19 -0.72
N TYR A 616 -25.90 2.62 0.53
CA TYR A 616 -26.16 1.69 1.65
C TYR A 616 -27.47 0.91 1.47
N THR A 617 -28.50 1.57 0.94
CA THR A 617 -29.81 0.95 0.68
C THR A 617 -29.70 -0.13 -0.41
N CYS A 618 -28.99 0.20 -1.51
CA CYS A 618 -28.81 -0.65 -2.69
C CYS A 618 -27.72 -1.72 -2.56
N ASP A 619 -26.73 -1.58 -1.67
CA ASP A 619 -25.61 -2.52 -1.57
C ASP A 619 -26.04 -3.90 -1.02
N ARG A 620 -26.34 -4.80 -1.96
CA ARG A 620 -26.51 -6.25 -1.74
C ARG A 620 -25.41 -7.05 -2.46
N CYS A 621 -24.29 -6.40 -2.80
CA CYS A 621 -23.18 -7.01 -3.52
C CYS A 621 -22.39 -7.98 -2.62
N SER A 622 -22.15 -9.19 -3.10
CA SER A 622 -21.46 -10.25 -2.35
C SER A 622 -19.92 -10.20 -2.46
N THR A 623 -19.36 -9.39 -3.37
CA THR A 623 -17.92 -9.23 -3.57
C THR A 623 -17.49 -7.76 -3.42
N HIS A 624 -16.23 -7.53 -3.01
CA HIS A 624 -15.69 -6.19 -2.77
C HIS A 624 -15.57 -5.34 -4.05
N PHE A 625 -15.08 -5.92 -5.14
CA PHE A 625 -15.07 -5.28 -6.46
C PHE A 625 -16.49 -4.97 -6.97
N GLY A 626 -17.47 -5.82 -6.66
CA GLY A 626 -18.89 -5.54 -6.95
C GLY A 626 -19.42 -4.30 -6.22
N LYS A 627 -19.02 -4.10 -4.95
CA LYS A 627 -19.37 -2.89 -4.18
C LYS A 627 -18.75 -1.62 -4.77
N ARG A 628 -17.47 -1.68 -5.19
CA ARG A 628 -16.78 -0.57 -5.88
C ARG A 628 -17.45 -0.24 -7.21
N LEU A 629 -17.85 -1.25 -7.98
CA LEU A 629 -18.58 -1.06 -9.25
C LEU A 629 -19.97 -0.43 -9.03
N LEU A 630 -20.72 -0.89 -8.02
CA LEU A 630 -22.03 -0.32 -7.68
C LEU A 630 -21.94 1.16 -7.30
N ALA A 631 -20.95 1.55 -6.49
CA ALA A 631 -20.73 2.96 -6.16
C ALA A 631 -20.52 3.81 -7.41
N ARG A 632 -19.65 3.38 -8.34
CA ARG A 632 -19.42 4.08 -9.63
C ARG A 632 -20.69 4.14 -10.49
N TRP A 633 -21.52 3.10 -10.51
CA TRP A 633 -22.79 3.08 -11.24
C TRP A 633 -23.86 4.00 -10.64
N LEU A 634 -23.80 4.31 -9.34
CA LEU A 634 -24.69 5.27 -8.68
C LEU A 634 -24.18 6.72 -8.84
N SER A 635 -22.86 6.95 -8.83
CA SER A 635 -22.29 8.28 -9.10
C SER A 635 -22.49 8.74 -10.54
N ALA A 636 -22.47 7.81 -11.50
CA ALA A 636 -22.65 8.08 -12.92
C ALA A 636 -23.73 7.16 -13.53
N PRO A 637 -25.04 7.41 -13.28
CA PRO A 637 -26.12 6.68 -13.93
C PRO A 637 -26.04 6.78 -15.45
N LEU A 638 -26.52 5.79 -16.19
CA LEU A 638 -26.61 5.87 -17.65
C LEU A 638 -27.76 6.77 -18.09
N CYS A 639 -27.60 7.43 -19.24
CA CYS A 639 -28.71 8.08 -19.96
C CYS A 639 -28.99 7.48 -21.36
N ASN A 640 -28.15 6.55 -21.85
CA ASN A 640 -28.41 5.79 -23.07
C ASN A 640 -29.55 4.77 -22.85
N VAL A 641 -30.70 5.00 -23.49
CA VAL A 641 -31.91 4.17 -23.39
C VAL A 641 -31.65 2.69 -23.69
N ASN A 642 -30.78 2.38 -24.66
CA ASN A 642 -30.48 0.99 -25.03
C ASN A 642 -29.71 0.27 -23.92
N GLU A 643 -28.72 0.94 -23.30
CA GLU A 643 -27.93 0.36 -22.22
C GLU A 643 -28.71 0.29 -20.90
N ILE A 644 -29.61 1.23 -20.65
CA ILE A 644 -30.57 1.18 -19.54
C ILE A 644 -31.48 -0.05 -19.71
N ASN A 645 -32.07 -0.22 -20.89
CA ASN A 645 -32.93 -1.36 -21.19
C ASN A 645 -32.15 -2.69 -21.10
N GLU A 646 -30.90 -2.76 -21.55
CA GLU A 646 -30.08 -3.96 -21.38
C GLU A 646 -29.77 -4.31 -19.91
N ARG A 647 -29.64 -3.31 -19.02
CA ARG A 647 -29.58 -3.56 -17.57
C ARG A 647 -30.92 -4.04 -17.00
N LEU A 648 -32.05 -3.52 -17.48
CA LEU A 648 -33.38 -3.97 -17.05
C LEU A 648 -33.67 -5.41 -17.53
N ASN A 649 -33.36 -5.71 -18.80
CA ASN A 649 -33.41 -7.05 -19.39
C ASN A 649 -32.57 -8.05 -18.59
N ALA A 650 -31.36 -7.67 -18.19
CA ALA A 650 -30.50 -8.47 -17.33
C ALA A 650 -31.12 -8.74 -15.94
N ILE A 651 -31.72 -7.72 -15.30
CA ILE A 651 -32.40 -7.86 -14.02
C ILE A 651 -33.59 -8.83 -14.13
N ASP A 652 -34.39 -8.74 -15.20
CA ASP A 652 -35.54 -9.61 -15.40
C ASP A 652 -35.18 -11.06 -15.73
N ALA A 653 -34.15 -11.27 -16.56
CA ALA A 653 -33.62 -12.60 -16.84
C ALA A 653 -33.11 -13.31 -15.57
N LEU A 654 -32.44 -12.58 -14.68
CA LEU A 654 -32.01 -13.08 -13.37
C LEU A 654 -33.19 -13.30 -12.41
N ARG A 655 -34.17 -12.39 -12.39
CA ARG A 655 -35.39 -12.49 -11.56
C ARG A 655 -36.19 -13.76 -11.85
N GLN A 656 -36.25 -14.18 -13.11
CA GLN A 656 -36.91 -15.42 -13.53
C GLN A 656 -36.18 -16.71 -13.11
N LYS A 657 -34.92 -16.63 -12.66
CA LYS A 657 -34.10 -17.79 -12.22
C LYS A 657 -33.61 -17.63 -10.78
N SER A 658 -34.54 -17.37 -9.84
CA SER A 658 -34.27 -17.19 -8.40
C SER A 658 -33.31 -18.22 -7.81
N ASP A 659 -33.52 -19.49 -8.12
CA ASP A 659 -32.79 -20.61 -7.50
C ASP A 659 -31.35 -20.70 -8.00
N LEU A 660 -31.12 -20.32 -9.26
CA LEU A 660 -29.79 -20.17 -9.84
C LEU A 660 -29.09 -18.96 -9.21
N CYS A 661 -29.78 -17.82 -9.08
CA CYS A 661 -29.25 -16.62 -8.45
C CYS A 661 -28.86 -16.84 -6.99
N THR A 662 -29.60 -17.66 -6.23
CA THR A 662 -29.24 -18.04 -4.86
C THR A 662 -27.95 -18.87 -4.83
N LYS A 663 -27.86 -19.94 -5.63
CA LYS A 663 -26.65 -20.78 -5.75
C LYS A 663 -25.42 -19.99 -6.20
N VAL A 664 -25.60 -19.05 -7.13
CA VAL A 664 -24.55 -18.15 -7.61
C VAL A 664 -24.16 -17.13 -6.53
N ARG A 665 -25.12 -16.56 -5.80
CA ARG A 665 -24.85 -15.64 -4.68
C ARG A 665 -24.03 -16.32 -3.59
N ASP A 666 -24.33 -17.56 -3.24
CA ASP A 666 -23.59 -18.30 -2.22
C ASP A 666 -22.15 -18.64 -2.68
N LYS A 667 -21.93 -18.88 -3.98
CA LYS A 667 -20.57 -18.93 -4.57
C LYS A 667 -19.87 -17.56 -4.57
N LEU A 668 -20.57 -16.47 -4.92
CA LEU A 668 -19.99 -15.12 -4.91
C LEU A 668 -19.49 -14.70 -3.52
N LYS A 669 -20.18 -15.11 -2.43
CA LYS A 669 -19.72 -14.88 -1.05
C LYS A 669 -18.36 -15.50 -0.74
N THR A 670 -17.94 -16.56 -1.43
CA THR A 670 -16.63 -17.22 -1.19
C THR A 670 -15.50 -16.66 -2.04
N ILE A 671 -15.77 -15.70 -2.94
CA ILE A 671 -14.74 -15.07 -3.77
C ILE A 671 -14.08 -13.91 -2.97
N PRO A 672 -12.74 -13.94 -2.77
CA PRO A 672 -12.01 -12.87 -2.08
C PRO A 672 -11.95 -11.59 -2.94
N ASP A 673 -11.29 -10.53 -2.45
CA ASP A 673 -11.06 -9.32 -3.25
C ASP A 673 -9.98 -9.54 -4.33
N LEU A 674 -10.40 -10.17 -5.44
CA LEU A 674 -9.51 -10.57 -6.53
C LEU A 674 -8.73 -9.41 -7.16
N GLU A 675 -9.32 -8.21 -7.28
CA GLU A 675 -8.62 -7.04 -7.85
C GLU A 675 -7.38 -6.67 -7.03
N ARG A 676 -7.51 -6.70 -5.69
CA ARG A 676 -6.41 -6.43 -4.74
C ARG A 676 -5.44 -7.60 -4.65
N LEU A 677 -5.93 -8.84 -4.69
CA LEU A 677 -5.07 -10.03 -4.74
C LEU A 677 -4.19 -10.05 -6.00
N PHE A 678 -4.72 -9.69 -7.17
CA PHE A 678 -3.90 -9.58 -8.38
C PHE A 678 -2.85 -8.48 -8.27
N CYS A 679 -3.15 -7.36 -7.61
CA CYS A 679 -2.15 -6.31 -7.31
C CYS A 679 -1.05 -6.83 -6.36
N ARG A 680 -1.42 -7.50 -5.27
CA ARG A 680 -0.48 -8.13 -4.32
C ARG A 680 0.39 -9.21 -4.99
N ILE A 681 -0.19 -10.07 -5.81
CA ILE A 681 0.53 -11.13 -6.55
C ILE A 681 1.48 -10.53 -7.59
N HIS A 682 1.05 -9.50 -8.34
CA HIS A 682 1.91 -8.77 -9.28
C HIS A 682 3.10 -8.12 -8.58
N SER A 683 2.86 -7.42 -7.46
CA SER A 683 3.92 -6.79 -6.65
C SER A 683 4.97 -7.81 -6.21
N LEU A 684 4.52 -8.97 -5.72
CA LEU A 684 5.39 -10.07 -5.30
C LEU A 684 6.19 -10.71 -6.47
N GLY A 685 5.60 -10.79 -7.66
CA GLY A 685 6.27 -11.30 -8.86
C GLY A 685 7.22 -10.31 -9.53
N HIS A 686 6.94 -9.00 -9.43
CA HIS A 686 7.76 -7.95 -10.02
C HIS A 686 9.01 -7.62 -9.17
N ARG A 687 8.91 -7.69 -7.83
CA ARG A 687 10.02 -7.36 -6.91
C ARG A 687 11.36 -8.02 -7.28
N PRO A 688 11.47 -9.33 -7.58
CA PRO A 688 12.75 -9.95 -7.96
C PRO A 688 13.40 -9.41 -9.25
N LEU A 689 12.64 -8.70 -10.10
CA LEU A 689 13.15 -8.05 -11.31
C LEU A 689 13.84 -6.71 -11.02
N ASP A 690 13.49 -6.04 -9.91
CA ASP A 690 14.12 -4.79 -9.47
C ASP A 690 15.26 -5.06 -8.49
N SER A 691 16.43 -5.45 -9.01
CA SER A 691 17.64 -5.78 -8.22
C SER A 691 18.01 -4.72 -7.17
N ASP A 692 17.68 -3.46 -7.46
CA ASP A 692 18.18 -2.31 -6.72
C ASP A 692 17.24 -1.91 -5.57
N HIS A 693 16.02 -2.46 -5.51
CA HIS A 693 15.04 -2.15 -4.47
C HIS A 693 15.54 -2.52 -3.05
N PRO A 694 15.49 -1.62 -2.05
CA PRO A 694 15.96 -1.92 -0.70
C PRO A 694 15.24 -3.11 -0.04
N GLU A 695 13.95 -3.29 -0.32
CA GLU A 695 13.15 -4.45 0.13
C GLU A 695 13.81 -5.80 -0.22
N ASN A 696 14.44 -5.92 -1.40
CA ASN A 696 15.08 -7.17 -1.84
C ASN A 696 16.36 -7.51 -1.06
N ARG A 697 16.86 -6.56 -0.24
CA ARG A 697 17.99 -6.74 0.68
C ARG A 697 17.56 -6.77 2.15
N ALA A 698 16.28 -6.54 2.45
CA ALA A 698 15.76 -6.45 3.81
C ALA A 698 15.84 -7.81 4.53
N ILE A 699 16.48 -7.82 5.70
CA ILE A 699 16.52 -9.01 6.56
C ILE A 699 15.24 -9.06 7.39
N LEU A 700 14.25 -9.78 6.89
CA LEU A 700 13.04 -10.19 7.62
C LEU A 700 13.34 -11.41 8.50
N TYR A 701 12.62 -11.56 9.61
CA TYR A 701 12.83 -12.65 10.58
C TYR A 701 11.57 -13.49 10.81
N GLU A 702 10.39 -12.95 10.51
CA GLU A 702 9.11 -13.67 10.41
C GLU A 702 8.88 -14.26 9.00
N ASP A 703 9.96 -14.55 8.25
CA ASP A 703 9.95 -15.00 6.85
C ASP A 703 9.03 -16.21 6.57
N ILE A 704 8.95 -17.15 7.50
CA ILE A 704 8.05 -18.32 7.40
C ILE A 704 6.59 -17.89 7.49
N THR A 705 6.28 -16.94 8.38
CA THR A 705 4.94 -16.34 8.56
C THR A 705 4.53 -15.59 7.29
N TYR A 706 5.42 -14.77 6.73
CA TYR A 706 5.16 -14.05 5.48
C TYR A 706 5.04 -14.99 4.26
N SER A 707 5.90 -16.01 4.16
CA SER A 707 5.83 -16.99 3.06
C SER A 707 4.53 -17.80 3.10
N LYS A 708 4.03 -18.14 4.30
CA LYS A 708 2.70 -18.75 4.48
C LYS A 708 1.58 -17.83 4.04
N ARG A 709 1.61 -16.53 4.37
CA ARG A 709 0.64 -15.54 3.90
C ARG A 709 0.65 -15.43 2.36
N LYS A 710 1.83 -15.23 1.73
CA LYS A 710 1.99 -15.19 0.26
C LYS A 710 1.37 -16.40 -0.44
N ILE A 711 1.58 -17.61 0.10
CA ILE A 711 1.02 -18.84 -0.46
C ILE A 711 -0.50 -18.93 -0.23
N GLN A 712 -1.00 -18.51 0.93
CA GLN A 712 -2.44 -18.45 1.20
C GLN A 712 -3.15 -17.46 0.27
N ASP A 713 -2.54 -16.29 0.01
CA ASP A 713 -3.02 -15.28 -0.93
C ASP A 713 -3.14 -15.84 -2.36
N PHE A 714 -2.09 -16.50 -2.82
CA PHE A 714 -2.04 -17.11 -4.16
C PHE A 714 -3.07 -18.24 -4.31
N LEU A 715 -3.19 -19.12 -3.31
CA LEU A 715 -4.21 -20.18 -3.29
C LEU A 715 -5.63 -19.60 -3.19
N ALA A 716 -5.84 -18.49 -2.49
CA ALA A 716 -7.13 -17.79 -2.44
C ALA A 716 -7.50 -17.18 -3.80
N ALA A 717 -6.53 -16.61 -4.53
CA ALA A 717 -6.76 -16.11 -5.89
C ALA A 717 -7.12 -17.24 -6.88
N LEU A 718 -6.38 -18.36 -6.86
CA LEU A 718 -6.70 -19.55 -7.66
C LEU A 718 -8.09 -20.12 -7.31
N SER A 719 -8.44 -20.17 -6.02
CA SER A 719 -9.76 -20.63 -5.58
C SER A 719 -10.88 -19.68 -6.03
N GLY A 720 -10.67 -18.36 -5.95
CA GLY A 720 -11.63 -17.36 -6.45
C GLY A 720 -11.82 -17.43 -7.97
N LEU A 721 -10.74 -17.60 -8.73
CA LEU A 721 -10.79 -17.82 -10.19
C LEU A 721 -11.54 -19.10 -10.53
N LYS A 722 -11.31 -20.20 -9.80
CA LYS A 722 -12.06 -21.44 -9.97
C LYS A 722 -13.56 -21.25 -9.70
N VAL A 723 -13.93 -20.57 -8.61
CA VAL A 723 -15.34 -20.30 -8.29
C VAL A 723 -15.99 -19.39 -9.34
N ALA A 724 -15.26 -18.42 -9.91
CA ALA A 724 -15.74 -17.62 -11.02
C ALA A 724 -16.02 -18.47 -12.28
N ASN A 725 -15.10 -19.38 -12.63
CA ASN A 725 -15.29 -20.35 -13.72
C ASN A 725 -16.50 -21.27 -13.46
N GLU A 726 -16.66 -21.76 -12.22
CA GLU A 726 -17.82 -22.57 -11.81
C GLU A 726 -19.16 -21.80 -11.89
N ILE A 727 -19.17 -20.48 -11.64
CA ILE A 727 -20.37 -19.63 -11.80
C ILE A 727 -20.73 -19.50 -13.29
N VAL A 728 -19.74 -19.25 -14.14
CA VAL A 728 -19.90 -19.21 -15.60
C VAL A 728 -20.43 -20.55 -16.14
N GLN A 729 -19.83 -21.67 -15.71
CA GLN A 729 -20.28 -23.03 -16.02
C GLN A 729 -21.64 -23.42 -15.40
N LEU A 730 -22.22 -22.61 -14.50
CA LEU A 730 -23.59 -22.77 -14.02
C LEU A 730 -24.58 -22.00 -14.90
N PHE A 731 -24.26 -20.79 -15.33
CA PHE A 731 -25.10 -20.01 -16.24
C PHE A 731 -25.12 -20.59 -17.67
N SER A 732 -24.00 -21.11 -18.18
CA SER A 732 -23.92 -21.70 -19.53
C SER A 732 -24.74 -22.99 -19.72
N LYS A 733 -25.36 -23.51 -18.65
CA LYS A 733 -26.34 -24.61 -18.66
C LYS A 733 -27.80 -24.11 -18.79
N HIS A 734 -28.00 -22.79 -18.85
CA HIS A 734 -29.29 -22.12 -18.85
C HIS A 734 -29.35 -21.05 -19.95
N ASN A 735 -29.22 -21.47 -21.21
CA ASN A 735 -29.13 -20.61 -22.40
C ASN A 735 -30.24 -19.54 -22.49
N ASP A 736 -31.44 -19.79 -21.94
CA ASP A 736 -32.54 -18.83 -21.85
C ASP A 736 -32.12 -17.48 -21.23
N VAL A 737 -31.19 -17.51 -20.25
CA VAL A 737 -30.74 -16.33 -19.50
C VAL A 737 -29.93 -15.39 -20.40
N SER A 738 -28.91 -15.91 -21.07
CA SER A 738 -28.06 -15.12 -21.98
C SER A 738 -28.82 -14.69 -23.23
N SER A 739 -29.75 -15.52 -23.73
CA SER A 739 -30.64 -15.17 -24.85
C SER A 739 -31.53 -13.94 -24.56
N SER A 740 -31.67 -13.55 -23.29
CA SER A 740 -32.55 -12.46 -22.84
C SER A 740 -31.83 -11.12 -22.61
N SER A 741 -30.49 -11.08 -22.61
CA SER A 741 -29.71 -9.84 -22.47
C SER A 741 -28.29 -10.00 -23.00
N THR A 742 -27.89 -9.12 -23.92
CA THR A 742 -26.53 -9.08 -24.48
C THR A 742 -25.48 -8.69 -23.43
N LEU A 743 -25.86 -7.89 -22.43
CA LEU A 743 -25.00 -7.56 -21.28
C LEU A 743 -24.70 -8.80 -20.43
N LEU A 744 -25.68 -9.67 -20.20
CA LEU A 744 -25.44 -10.95 -19.52
C LEU A 744 -24.60 -11.90 -20.37
N ASP A 745 -24.91 -12.01 -21.66
CA ASP A 745 -24.19 -12.85 -22.63
C ASP A 745 -22.67 -12.54 -22.64
N THR A 746 -22.32 -11.25 -22.75
CA THR A 746 -20.95 -10.71 -22.69
C THR A 746 -20.18 -11.12 -21.42
N ILE A 747 -20.88 -11.26 -20.29
CA ILE A 747 -20.28 -11.57 -18.97
C ILE A 747 -20.25 -13.08 -18.71
N ILE A 748 -21.12 -13.85 -19.35
CA ILE A 748 -21.36 -15.27 -19.06
C ILE A 748 -20.73 -16.20 -20.09
N TYR A 749 -20.76 -15.89 -21.38
CA TYR A 749 -20.38 -16.87 -22.40
C TYR A 749 -18.87 -16.95 -22.65
N GLN A 750 -18.40 -18.19 -22.71
CA GLN A 750 -17.03 -18.59 -23.04
C GLN A 750 -16.98 -19.20 -24.45
N ASN A 751 -17.12 -18.42 -25.55
CA ASN A 751 -16.47 -18.81 -26.83
C ASN A 751 -16.37 -17.80 -28.00
N ASN A 752 -15.24 -17.93 -28.69
CA ASN A 752 -14.94 -17.80 -30.12
C ASN A 752 -15.53 -16.68 -31.01
N GLU A 753 -14.58 -15.88 -31.54
CA GLU A 753 -14.54 -15.20 -32.86
C GLU A 753 -15.59 -14.15 -33.20
N LYS A 754 -16.76 -14.08 -32.55
CA LYS A 754 -17.82 -13.12 -32.90
C LYS A 754 -18.10 -12.09 -31.80
N LYS A 755 -17.35 -10.98 -31.91
CA LYS A 755 -17.39 -9.73 -31.12
C LYS A 755 -16.54 -9.76 -29.84
N ASN A 756 -16.22 -8.56 -29.37
CA ASN A 756 -15.23 -8.31 -28.31
C ASN A 756 -15.83 -8.44 -26.91
N LYS A 757 -15.00 -8.95 -25.98
CA LYS A 757 -15.26 -9.15 -24.53
C LYS A 757 -16.17 -10.36 -24.24
N ASN A 758 -15.53 -11.50 -23.97
CA ASN A 758 -16.12 -12.68 -23.33
C ASN A 758 -15.44 -12.91 -21.97
N PHE A 759 -16.02 -13.73 -21.10
CA PHE A 759 -15.29 -14.26 -19.94
C PHE A 759 -14.14 -15.18 -20.43
N PRO A 760 -12.93 -15.10 -19.84
CA PRO A 760 -11.78 -15.86 -20.32
C PRO A 760 -11.95 -17.38 -20.12
N HIS A 761 -11.34 -18.16 -21.00
CA HIS A 761 -11.11 -19.59 -20.76
C HIS A 761 -10.03 -19.74 -19.68
N LEU A 762 -10.37 -20.32 -18.54
CA LEU A 762 -9.49 -20.43 -17.37
C LEU A 762 -9.01 -21.86 -17.08
N ASP A 763 -9.63 -22.87 -17.68
CA ASP A 763 -9.43 -24.28 -17.33
C ASP A 763 -7.97 -24.74 -17.49
N ASP A 764 -7.28 -24.39 -18.59
CA ASP A 764 -5.87 -24.74 -18.82
C ASP A 764 -4.94 -24.19 -17.71
N ILE A 765 -5.17 -22.94 -17.30
CA ILE A 765 -4.36 -22.24 -16.29
C ILE A 765 -4.65 -22.82 -14.90
N LEU A 766 -5.92 -23.10 -14.59
CA LEU A 766 -6.33 -23.73 -13.34
C LEU A 766 -5.83 -25.17 -13.25
N GLU A 767 -5.84 -25.94 -14.34
CA GLU A 767 -5.30 -27.30 -14.40
C GLU A 767 -3.78 -27.31 -14.21
N TYR A 768 -3.05 -26.41 -14.89
CA TYR A 768 -1.61 -26.22 -14.69
C TYR A 768 -1.29 -25.97 -13.21
N TYR A 769 -1.88 -24.93 -12.59
CA TYR A 769 -1.58 -24.62 -11.19
C TYR A 769 -2.11 -25.67 -10.19
N THR A 770 -3.09 -26.49 -10.55
CA THR A 770 -3.54 -27.65 -9.75
C THR A 770 -2.53 -28.80 -9.79
N LYS A 771 -1.81 -28.97 -10.90
CA LYS A 771 -0.79 -30.03 -11.08
C LYS A 771 0.63 -29.59 -10.71
N ALA A 772 0.89 -28.28 -10.70
CA ALA A 772 2.24 -27.71 -10.57
C ALA A 772 2.91 -27.94 -9.20
N PHE A 773 2.14 -28.05 -8.11
CA PHE A 773 2.66 -28.28 -6.75
C PHE A 773 1.56 -28.78 -5.80
N SER A 774 1.95 -29.36 -4.66
CA SER A 774 1.00 -29.78 -3.62
C SER A 774 0.49 -28.58 -2.81
N HIS A 775 -0.77 -28.18 -3.04
CA HIS A 775 -1.39 -27.03 -2.36
C HIS A 775 -1.47 -27.19 -0.84
N THR A 776 -1.76 -28.40 -0.35
CA THR A 776 -1.85 -28.71 1.09
C THR A 776 -0.48 -28.65 1.75
N GLN A 777 0.55 -29.20 1.10
CA GLN A 777 1.93 -29.12 1.59
C GLN A 777 2.42 -27.68 1.61
N ALA A 778 2.21 -26.91 0.54
CA ALA A 778 2.63 -25.52 0.46
C ALA A 778 2.00 -24.64 1.55
N ARG A 779 0.71 -24.86 1.85
CA ARG A 779 0.00 -24.16 2.94
C ARG A 779 0.56 -24.50 4.33
N ASN A 780 0.95 -25.76 4.54
CA ASN A 780 1.44 -26.25 5.83
C ASN A 780 2.92 -25.91 6.10
N GLU A 781 3.78 -26.05 5.09
CA GLU A 781 5.22 -25.81 5.20
C GLU A 781 5.60 -24.34 4.98
N GLY A 782 4.79 -23.58 4.22
CA GLY A 782 5.13 -22.21 3.82
C GLY A 782 6.11 -22.15 2.66
N LYS A 783 6.22 -23.22 1.86
CA LYS A 783 7.13 -23.34 0.70
C LYS A 783 6.42 -24.03 -0.45
N ILE A 784 6.53 -23.49 -1.66
CA ILE A 784 6.09 -24.20 -2.86
C ILE A 784 7.19 -25.18 -3.26
N ILE A 785 6.86 -26.47 -3.28
CA ILE A 785 7.71 -27.53 -3.85
C ILE A 785 7.07 -27.92 -5.19
N PRO A 786 7.70 -27.57 -6.34
CA PRO A 786 7.15 -27.91 -7.64
C PRO A 786 7.18 -29.43 -7.88
N THR A 787 6.25 -29.92 -8.70
CA THR A 787 6.31 -31.29 -9.23
C THR A 787 7.38 -31.40 -10.33
N VAL A 788 7.96 -32.58 -10.49
CA VAL A 788 9.08 -32.82 -11.42
C VAL A 788 8.66 -32.48 -12.85
N GLY A 789 9.48 -31.68 -13.54
CA GLY A 789 9.23 -31.16 -14.88
C GLY A 789 8.59 -29.76 -14.92
N VAL A 790 8.11 -29.23 -13.80
CA VAL A 790 7.53 -27.87 -13.72
C VAL A 790 8.61 -26.79 -13.64
N CYS A 791 9.72 -27.06 -12.95
CA CYS A 791 10.81 -26.10 -12.78
C CYS A 791 12.16 -26.80 -13.01
N LYS A 792 12.64 -26.78 -14.25
CA LYS A 792 13.88 -27.46 -14.63
C LYS A 792 15.07 -27.09 -13.74
N GLN A 793 15.23 -25.80 -13.38
CA GLN A 793 16.33 -25.36 -12.51
C GLN A 793 16.30 -26.01 -11.12
N TYR A 794 15.10 -26.26 -10.59
CA TYR A 794 14.91 -26.96 -9.31
C TYR A 794 15.16 -28.47 -9.46
N ASP A 795 14.70 -29.08 -10.55
CA ASP A 795 14.97 -30.50 -10.85
C ASP A 795 16.47 -30.77 -11.06
N ASP A 796 17.15 -29.91 -11.82
CA ASP A 796 18.60 -29.93 -12.05
C ASP A 796 19.36 -29.79 -10.72
N ALA A 797 18.98 -28.83 -9.85
CA ALA A 797 19.59 -28.67 -8.53
C ALA A 797 19.31 -29.87 -7.59
N LEU A 798 18.13 -30.50 -7.67
CA LEU A 798 17.85 -31.74 -6.93
C LEU A 798 18.63 -32.95 -7.47
N ASN A 799 19.01 -32.97 -8.75
CA ASN A 799 19.95 -33.95 -9.29
C ASN A 799 21.35 -33.69 -8.72
N GLU A 800 21.84 -32.45 -8.78
CA GLU A 800 23.16 -32.05 -8.28
C GLU A 800 23.32 -32.36 -6.77
N ILE A 801 22.28 -32.10 -5.96
CA ILE A 801 22.29 -32.46 -4.52
C ILE A 801 22.41 -33.98 -4.34
N ARG A 802 21.67 -34.79 -5.10
CA ARG A 802 21.75 -36.26 -5.03
C ARG A 802 23.11 -36.80 -5.48
N GLU A 803 23.70 -36.23 -6.52
CA GLU A 803 25.05 -36.60 -6.99
C GLU A 803 26.12 -36.26 -5.95
N ASN A 804 26.03 -35.08 -5.33
CA ASN A 804 26.91 -34.69 -4.23
C ASN A 804 26.73 -35.57 -2.98
N GLU A 805 25.49 -35.89 -2.59
CA GLU A 805 25.21 -36.82 -1.48
C GLU A 805 25.74 -38.22 -1.78
N GLN A 806 25.63 -38.71 -3.02
CA GLN A 806 26.20 -40.00 -3.41
C GLN A 806 27.73 -39.98 -3.35
N ALA A 807 28.39 -38.98 -3.96
CA ALA A 807 29.85 -38.83 -3.92
C ALA A 807 30.39 -38.71 -2.49
N LEU A 808 29.67 -37.99 -1.62
CA LEU A 808 29.99 -37.83 -0.20
C LEU A 808 29.83 -39.15 0.58
N ASN A 809 28.81 -39.96 0.27
CA ASN A 809 28.63 -41.31 0.82
C ASN A 809 29.71 -42.29 0.31
N ASP A 810 30.11 -42.21 -0.96
CA ASP A 810 31.20 -43.02 -1.51
C ASP A 810 32.55 -42.65 -0.89
N TYR A 811 32.78 -41.37 -0.60
CA TYR A 811 33.93 -40.91 0.19
C TYR A 811 33.88 -41.46 1.63
N LEU A 812 32.72 -41.45 2.29
CA LEU A 812 32.56 -42.07 3.61
C LEU A 812 32.86 -43.57 3.58
N ASN A 813 32.38 -44.28 2.56
CA ASN A 813 32.64 -45.70 2.35
C ASN A 813 34.13 -45.98 2.05
N LYS A 814 34.85 -45.05 1.41
CA LYS A 814 36.31 -45.09 1.26
C LYS A 814 37.01 -44.93 2.61
N GLN A 815 36.61 -43.97 3.44
CA GLN A 815 37.27 -43.74 4.74
C GLN A 815 36.94 -44.82 5.79
N LYS A 816 35.73 -45.41 5.78
CA LYS A 816 35.42 -46.63 6.55
C LYS A 816 36.38 -47.79 6.25
N LYS A 817 36.76 -47.94 4.97
CA LYS A 817 37.73 -48.96 4.53
C LYS A 817 39.17 -48.60 4.93
N LEU A 818 39.59 -47.35 4.74
CA LEU A 818 40.94 -46.87 5.10
C LEU A 818 41.22 -47.03 6.60
N LEU A 819 40.32 -46.51 7.43
CA LEU A 819 40.44 -46.50 8.90
C LEU A 819 39.96 -47.81 9.55
N LYS A 820 39.51 -48.78 8.73
CA LYS A 820 39.05 -50.13 9.11
C LYS A 820 37.97 -50.12 10.19
N ASN A 821 37.06 -49.14 10.14
CA ASN A 821 36.01 -48.96 11.13
C ASN A 821 34.70 -48.54 10.44
N HIS A 822 33.62 -49.28 10.68
CA HIS A 822 32.32 -49.07 10.06
C HIS A 822 31.41 -48.08 10.80
N ASP A 823 31.71 -47.73 12.05
CA ASP A 823 30.91 -46.81 12.88
C ASP A 823 31.12 -45.34 12.51
N ILE A 824 32.12 -45.06 11.67
CA ILE A 824 32.39 -43.72 11.12
C ILE A 824 31.16 -43.24 10.35
N LYS A 825 30.76 -41.98 10.57
CA LYS A 825 29.58 -41.38 9.94
C LYS A 825 29.73 -39.86 9.88
N TYR A 826 28.96 -39.23 9.00
CA TYR A 826 28.82 -37.78 9.05
C TYR A 826 27.90 -37.34 10.19
N VAL A 827 28.21 -36.19 10.77
CA VAL A 827 27.41 -35.47 11.76
C VAL A 827 27.45 -33.97 11.45
N HIS A 828 26.49 -33.21 11.97
CA HIS A 828 26.44 -31.75 11.83
C HIS A 828 26.72 -31.13 13.21
N VAL A 829 27.75 -30.28 13.29
CA VAL A 829 28.27 -29.75 14.57
C VAL A 829 28.47 -28.25 14.44
N GLN A 830 27.60 -27.48 15.09
CA GLN A 830 27.61 -26.01 15.07
C GLN A 830 27.61 -25.45 13.63
N LYS A 831 28.79 -25.03 13.13
CA LYS A 831 28.97 -24.50 11.76
C LYS A 831 29.37 -25.57 10.74
N SER A 832 29.97 -26.67 11.19
CA SER A 832 30.51 -27.72 10.32
C SER A 832 29.43 -28.75 9.98
N ARG A 833 28.91 -28.67 8.75
CA ARG A 833 28.03 -29.70 8.17
C ARG A 833 28.89 -30.84 7.63
N TYR A 834 28.42 -32.07 7.78
CA TYR A 834 29.13 -33.28 7.33
C TYR A 834 30.55 -33.46 7.92
N ALA A 835 30.73 -33.09 9.19
CA ALA A 835 31.93 -33.43 9.97
C ALA A 835 31.99 -34.96 10.19
N MET A 836 33.18 -35.57 10.17
CA MET A 836 33.34 -37.02 10.20
C MET A 836 33.51 -37.51 11.65
N GLU A 837 32.47 -38.09 12.26
CA GLU A 837 32.55 -38.66 13.61
C GLU A 837 33.29 -40.01 13.59
N ILE A 838 34.55 -39.99 14.03
CA ILE A 838 35.48 -41.14 14.02
C ILE A 838 35.70 -41.62 15.47
N PRO A 839 35.53 -42.92 15.77
CA PRO A 839 35.83 -43.49 17.08
C PRO A 839 37.29 -43.28 17.53
N GLU A 840 37.51 -42.93 18.81
CA GLU A 840 38.85 -42.60 19.36
C GLU A 840 39.89 -43.72 19.23
N ASN A 841 39.45 -44.98 19.11
CA ASN A 841 40.35 -46.12 18.83
C ASN A 841 40.83 -46.17 17.37
N ALA A 842 40.03 -45.69 16.41
CA ALA A 842 40.39 -45.59 14.99
C ALA A 842 41.21 -44.32 14.69
N CYS A 843 41.09 -43.26 15.50
CA CYS A 843 41.85 -42.02 15.36
C CYS A 843 43.39 -42.16 15.45
N ARG A 844 43.91 -43.35 15.76
CA ARG A 844 45.35 -43.67 15.73
C ARG A 844 45.89 -43.91 14.32
N ASN A 845 45.00 -44.08 13.34
CA ASN A 845 45.31 -44.38 11.94
C ASN A 845 45.09 -43.16 11.02
N LEU A 846 44.99 -41.95 11.59
CA LEU A 846 44.84 -40.70 10.84
C LEU A 846 46.22 -40.15 10.46
N ASP A 847 46.31 -39.59 9.27
CA ASP A 847 47.43 -38.83 8.73
C ASP A 847 47.15 -37.30 8.82
N ASP A 848 48.10 -36.49 8.37
CA ASP A 848 48.05 -35.01 8.48
C ASP A 848 46.97 -34.36 7.58
N ASP A 849 46.27 -35.15 6.73
CA ASP A 849 45.15 -34.69 5.89
C ASP A 849 43.85 -34.42 6.69
N TYR A 850 43.82 -34.69 8.01
CA TYR A 850 42.65 -34.53 8.88
C TYR A 850 42.79 -33.39 9.90
N GLU A 851 41.98 -32.33 9.77
CA GLU A 851 41.83 -31.30 10.80
C GLU A 851 40.88 -31.76 11.93
N LEU A 852 41.28 -31.57 13.19
CA LEU A 852 40.44 -31.85 14.37
C LEU A 852 39.56 -30.62 14.69
N MET A 853 38.27 -30.70 14.37
CA MET A 853 37.30 -29.65 14.67
C MET A 853 36.68 -29.76 16.06
N SER A 854 36.40 -30.98 16.55
CA SER A 854 35.82 -31.18 17.89
C SER A 854 35.98 -32.60 18.43
N SER A 855 35.70 -32.77 19.72
CA SER A 855 35.69 -34.08 20.38
C SER A 855 34.43 -34.33 21.21
N ARG A 856 34.12 -35.60 21.41
CA ARG A 856 33.07 -36.14 22.28
C ARG A 856 33.66 -37.37 22.96
N LYS A 857 33.23 -37.70 24.18
CA LYS A 857 33.72 -38.92 24.87
C LYS A 857 33.55 -40.16 23.98
N GLY A 858 34.65 -40.78 23.54
CA GLY A 858 34.71 -41.92 22.63
C GLY A 858 34.89 -41.60 21.13
N PHE A 859 34.81 -40.33 20.69
CA PHE A 859 34.82 -39.93 19.28
C PHE A 859 35.49 -38.57 19.02
N LYS A 860 36.21 -38.44 17.89
CA LYS A 860 36.73 -37.16 17.36
C LYS A 860 36.02 -36.79 16.05
N ARG A 861 36.10 -35.52 15.63
CA ARG A 861 35.39 -34.95 14.47
C ARG A 861 36.09 -33.73 13.89
#